data_AF-A0AAD9E6R7-F1
#
_entry.id   AF-A0AAD9E6R7-F1
#
_cell.length_a   1.000
_cell.length_b   1.000
_cell.length_c   1.000
_cell.angle_alpha   90.00
_cell.angle_beta   90.00
_cell.angle_gamma   90.00
#
_symmetry.space_group_name_H-M   'P 1'
#
loop_
_entity.id
_entity.type
_entity.pdbx_description
1 polymer ?
#
loop_
_entity_poly.entity_id
_entity_poly.type
_entity_poly.pdbx_seq_one_letter_code
_entity_poly.pdbx_strand_id
1 'polypeptide(L)'
;MDTAGKVIKCKAAVAWEAGKPLSVEEVEVAPPKAHEVRVKIHATGVCHTDAHTLSGTDPEGVFPVILGHEGAGTVESVGEGVTKFKTGDTVILLYIPQCGECKFCKNPKTNLCQKIRVTQGQGLMPDQTSRFTCKGKPIFHFMGTSTFSEYTVVAEISLAKVDEKAPLEKVCLLGCGISTGYGAALNTAKVEAGSTCAVFGLGAVGLAAVMGCKAAGAARIIGVDINPERFKMAKTFGATDFVNPKEQSRAIQEVLAEMTNGGVDYSFECIGNVDVMRAALEACHKGWGTSVIIGVAGAGQEISTRPFQLVTGRTWKGTAFGGWKSVDSVPQLVDDYMNKKLKVDEFVTHTMPLAQVNEAFDLMHAGKRLGARMELDHLGPCTCGPLGSGPFTPHRRHLWELDRMRLLSRCMKTGSLPFSCSQRSLKSSSDVDPIAPDYSVKEITTNTQDSEEEKNNTSTQEIVSPEDYIKHPLQNRWALWFFKNDKSKTWQANLRLISKFDTVEDFWALYNHIQLSSNLMSGCDYCLFKDGIEPMWEDERNKRGGRWLITLSKQQRRADLDRFWLETLLCLVGEAFDDHSDDVCGAVVNVRAKGDKISIWTTDFENKDAIVHIGQVYKDRLGVPPKVIIGYQSHTDTATKSGSTTKNKFVV
;
A
#
# COMPACT_ATOMS: atom_id res chain seq x y z
N MET A 1 7.09 -43.22 -4.18
CA MET A 1 8.57 -43.18 -4.09
C MET A 1 8.92 -42.17 -3.03
N ASP A 2 9.82 -42.50 -2.12
CA ASP A 2 10.22 -41.59 -1.03
C ASP A 2 11.06 -40.42 -1.57
N THR A 3 10.48 -39.23 -1.54
CA THR A 3 11.04 -37.95 -2.02
C THR A 3 11.77 -37.16 -0.93
N ALA A 4 11.76 -37.64 0.32
CA ALA A 4 12.45 -37.01 1.43
C ALA A 4 13.96 -36.86 1.15
N GLY A 5 14.52 -35.70 1.49
CA GLY A 5 15.95 -35.38 1.28
C GLY A 5 16.38 -35.19 -0.18
N LYS A 6 15.46 -35.29 -1.15
CA LYS A 6 15.75 -35.15 -2.59
C LYS A 6 15.12 -33.89 -3.16
N VAL A 7 15.70 -33.35 -4.23
CA VAL A 7 15.06 -32.29 -5.03
C VAL A 7 13.81 -32.86 -5.72
N ILE A 8 12.69 -32.13 -5.68
CA ILE A 8 11.45 -32.46 -6.40
C ILE A 8 11.36 -31.58 -7.65
N LYS A 9 11.00 -32.18 -8.77
CA LYS A 9 10.58 -31.45 -9.97
C LYS A 9 9.07 -31.42 -10.03
N CYS A 10 8.48 -30.23 -10.09
CA CYS A 10 7.03 -30.06 -10.09
C CYS A 10 6.60 -28.80 -10.85
N LYS A 11 5.30 -28.66 -11.12
CA LYS A 11 4.75 -27.47 -11.77
C LYS A 11 4.62 -26.32 -10.79
N ALA A 12 4.98 -25.11 -11.23
CA ALA A 12 4.71 -23.86 -10.55
C ALA A 12 4.40 -22.74 -11.54
N ALA A 13 3.65 -21.73 -11.12
CA ALA A 13 3.44 -20.51 -11.87
C ALA A 13 4.47 -19.45 -11.45
N VAL A 14 5.45 -19.21 -12.32
CA VAL A 14 6.55 -18.27 -12.11
C VAL A 14 6.19 -16.91 -12.69
N ALA A 15 6.28 -15.86 -11.88
CA ALA A 15 6.30 -14.48 -12.33
C ALA A 15 7.74 -14.11 -12.68
N TRP A 16 8.07 -14.04 -13.96
CA TRP A 16 9.42 -13.68 -14.40
C TRP A 16 9.72 -12.19 -14.27
N GLU A 17 8.71 -11.36 -14.53
CA GLU A 17 8.81 -9.90 -14.56
C GLU A 17 7.48 -9.29 -14.09
N ALA A 18 7.55 -8.08 -13.54
CA ALA A 18 6.36 -7.30 -13.20
C ALA A 18 5.50 -6.99 -14.43
N GLY A 19 4.18 -7.01 -14.24
CA GLY A 19 3.17 -6.71 -15.25
C GLY A 19 3.04 -7.75 -16.37
N LYS A 20 3.75 -8.88 -16.30
CA LYS A 20 3.67 -9.96 -17.28
C LYS A 20 2.79 -11.11 -16.77
N PRO A 21 2.14 -11.86 -17.67
CA PRO A 21 1.46 -13.10 -17.30
C PRO A 21 2.42 -14.10 -16.65
N LEU A 22 1.89 -14.89 -15.72
CA LEU A 22 2.62 -15.97 -15.07
C LEU A 22 2.92 -17.10 -16.06
N SER A 23 4.12 -17.67 -15.98
CA SER A 23 4.53 -18.82 -16.78
C SER A 23 4.41 -20.10 -15.95
N VAL A 24 3.61 -21.07 -16.39
CA VAL A 24 3.52 -22.38 -15.72
C VAL A 24 4.67 -23.26 -16.21
N GLU A 25 5.63 -23.54 -15.33
CA GLU A 25 6.89 -24.20 -15.65
C GLU A 25 7.17 -25.37 -14.70
N GLU A 26 8.04 -26.28 -15.14
CA GLU A 26 8.66 -27.24 -14.23
C GLU A 26 9.78 -26.53 -13.44
N VAL A 27 9.68 -26.56 -12.13
CA VAL A 27 10.66 -25.98 -11.19
C VAL A 27 11.29 -27.07 -10.34
N GLU A 28 12.48 -26.78 -9.82
CA GLU A 28 13.21 -27.64 -8.88
C GLU A 28 13.01 -27.10 -7.45
N VAL A 29 12.39 -27.89 -6.59
CA VAL A 29 12.14 -27.59 -5.19
C VAL A 29 13.13 -28.37 -4.33
N ALA A 30 14.07 -27.66 -3.71
CA ALA A 30 15.06 -28.22 -2.81
C ALA A 30 14.40 -28.90 -1.59
N PRO A 31 15.06 -29.89 -0.94
CA PRO A 31 14.59 -30.42 0.33
C PRO A 31 14.61 -29.34 1.43
N PRO A 32 13.77 -29.48 2.48
CA PRO A 32 13.77 -28.55 3.60
C PRO A 32 15.08 -28.68 4.41
N LYS A 33 15.65 -27.55 4.81
CA LYS A 33 16.77 -27.49 5.76
C LYS A 33 16.25 -27.43 7.20
N ALA A 34 17.14 -27.23 8.17
CA ALA A 34 16.79 -27.12 9.59
C ALA A 34 15.65 -26.10 9.82
N HIS A 35 14.66 -26.48 10.63
CA HIS A 35 13.46 -25.68 10.94
C HIS A 35 12.56 -25.32 9.74
N GLU A 36 12.70 -26.04 8.64
CA GLU A 36 11.86 -25.89 7.45
C GLU A 36 11.00 -27.12 7.20
N VAL A 37 9.89 -26.92 6.52
CA VAL A 37 8.92 -27.95 6.17
C VAL A 37 8.59 -27.84 4.70
N ARG A 38 8.64 -28.97 3.98
CA ARG A 38 8.18 -29.03 2.60
C ARG A 38 6.75 -29.57 2.56
N VAL A 39 5.88 -28.83 1.88
CA VAL A 39 4.44 -29.09 1.82
C VAL A 39 4.05 -29.37 0.37
N LYS A 40 3.29 -30.45 0.16
CA LYS A 40 2.55 -30.68 -1.08
C LYS A 40 1.29 -29.81 -1.04
N ILE A 41 1.17 -28.84 -1.94
CA ILE A 41 0.00 -27.97 -2.00
C ILE A 41 -1.11 -28.66 -2.78
N HIS A 42 -2.30 -28.72 -2.17
CA HIS A 42 -3.49 -29.30 -2.80
C HIS A 42 -4.42 -28.22 -3.37
N ALA A 43 -4.50 -27.08 -2.68
CA ALA A 43 -5.36 -25.97 -3.03
C ALA A 43 -4.68 -24.63 -2.72
N THR A 44 -4.90 -23.65 -3.59
CA THR A 44 -4.48 -22.26 -3.35
C THR A 44 -5.55 -21.26 -3.79
N GLY A 45 -5.78 -20.22 -2.98
CA GLY A 45 -6.56 -19.04 -3.37
C GLY A 45 -5.74 -18.09 -4.23
N VAL A 46 -6.43 -17.29 -5.05
CA VAL A 46 -5.86 -16.14 -5.79
C VAL A 46 -6.47 -14.86 -5.23
N CYS A 47 -5.61 -13.95 -4.76
CA CYS A 47 -6.00 -12.76 -4.04
C CYS A 47 -5.40 -11.48 -4.67
N HIS A 48 -5.97 -10.32 -4.33
CA HIS A 48 -5.49 -9.04 -4.84
C HIS A 48 -4.06 -8.72 -4.39
N THR A 49 -3.60 -9.25 -3.26
CA THR A 49 -2.20 -9.12 -2.81
C THR A 49 -1.24 -9.70 -3.84
N ASP A 50 -1.55 -10.88 -4.40
CA ASP A 50 -0.72 -11.50 -5.43
C ASP A 50 -0.69 -10.63 -6.70
N ALA A 51 -1.83 -10.01 -7.06
CA ALA A 51 -1.93 -9.12 -8.21
C ALA A 51 -1.18 -7.80 -8.01
N HIS A 52 -1.18 -7.27 -6.79
CA HIS A 52 -0.48 -6.04 -6.43
C HIS A 52 1.04 -6.19 -6.54
N THR A 53 1.58 -7.34 -6.12
CA THR A 53 2.98 -7.66 -6.36
C THR A 53 3.22 -7.91 -7.83
N LEU A 54 2.39 -8.71 -8.50
CA LEU A 54 2.52 -9.01 -9.93
C LEU A 54 2.50 -7.75 -10.80
N SER A 55 1.75 -6.69 -10.45
CA SER A 55 1.71 -5.44 -11.20
C SER A 55 2.99 -4.60 -11.08
N GLY A 56 3.88 -4.92 -10.13
CA GLY A 56 5.09 -4.15 -9.85
C GLY A 56 4.86 -2.90 -9.01
N THR A 57 3.70 -2.77 -8.38
CA THR A 57 3.36 -1.63 -7.50
C THR A 57 3.69 -1.88 -6.03
N ASP A 58 4.02 -3.11 -5.69
CA ASP A 58 4.53 -3.51 -4.38
C ASP A 58 6.01 -3.09 -4.24
N PRO A 59 6.37 -2.22 -3.29
CA PRO A 59 7.76 -1.80 -3.10
C PRO A 59 8.67 -2.92 -2.58
N GLU A 60 8.12 -4.01 -2.04
CA GLU A 60 8.88 -5.21 -1.69
C GLU A 60 8.91 -6.26 -2.81
N GLY A 61 8.25 -6.00 -3.94
CA GLY A 61 8.15 -6.93 -5.05
C GLY A 61 9.51 -7.26 -5.66
N VAL A 62 9.88 -8.54 -5.62
CA VAL A 62 11.12 -9.07 -6.21
C VAL A 62 10.79 -10.12 -7.27
N PHE A 63 11.54 -10.14 -8.38
CA PHE A 63 11.35 -11.05 -9.50
C PHE A 63 12.69 -11.67 -9.92
N PRO A 64 12.71 -12.92 -10.44
CA PRO A 64 11.57 -13.81 -10.65
C PRO A 64 11.08 -14.46 -9.36
N VAL A 65 9.77 -14.69 -9.23
CA VAL A 65 9.13 -15.16 -7.98
C VAL A 65 8.00 -16.16 -8.24
N ILE A 66 7.77 -17.08 -7.31
CA ILE A 66 6.53 -17.87 -7.24
C ILE A 66 5.61 -17.19 -6.23
N LEU A 67 4.49 -16.63 -6.71
CA LEU A 67 3.50 -15.95 -5.88
C LEU A 67 2.59 -16.95 -5.13
N GLY A 68 1.49 -16.44 -4.56
CA GLY A 68 0.51 -17.22 -3.84
C GLY A 68 0.81 -17.29 -2.35
N HIS A 69 -0.18 -17.01 -1.53
CA HIS A 69 -0.08 -17.03 -0.07
C HIS A 69 -1.29 -17.64 0.66
N GLU A 70 -2.29 -18.12 -0.09
CA GLU A 70 -3.50 -18.73 0.45
C GLU A 70 -3.52 -20.24 0.20
N GLY A 71 -2.56 -20.97 0.79
CA GLY A 71 -2.34 -22.39 0.48
C GLY A 71 -2.77 -23.33 1.61
N ALA A 72 -3.31 -24.49 1.23
CA ALA A 72 -3.47 -25.63 2.13
C ALA A 72 -2.96 -26.91 1.48
N GLY A 73 -2.41 -27.79 2.31
CA GLY A 73 -1.78 -28.99 1.81
C GLY A 73 -1.43 -30.03 2.87
N THR A 74 -0.55 -30.96 2.49
CA THR A 74 -0.04 -32.00 3.37
C THR A 74 1.48 -31.91 3.46
N VAL A 75 2.01 -32.12 4.66
CA VAL A 75 3.47 -32.15 4.87
C VAL A 75 4.05 -33.33 4.11
N GLU A 76 5.00 -33.06 3.20
CA GLU A 76 5.72 -34.11 2.47
C GLU A 76 6.97 -34.54 3.25
N SER A 77 7.79 -33.59 3.71
CA SER A 77 8.96 -33.86 4.54
C SER A 77 9.28 -32.68 5.46
N VAL A 78 10.04 -32.97 6.51
CA VAL A 78 10.49 -31.98 7.50
C VAL A 78 12.01 -31.98 7.56
N GLY A 79 12.61 -30.81 7.80
CA GLY A 79 14.03 -30.69 8.01
C GLY A 79 14.45 -30.93 9.46
N GLU A 80 15.75 -30.83 9.72
CA GLU A 80 16.33 -31.03 11.05
C GLU A 80 15.72 -30.09 12.10
N GLY A 81 15.50 -30.60 13.32
CA GLY A 81 14.99 -29.80 14.44
C GLY A 81 13.49 -29.52 14.44
N VAL A 82 12.77 -29.83 13.35
CA VAL A 82 11.30 -29.74 13.31
C VAL A 82 10.69 -30.85 14.16
N THR A 83 9.87 -30.48 15.14
CA THR A 83 9.23 -31.42 16.07
C THR A 83 7.71 -31.35 16.07
N LYS A 84 7.12 -30.24 15.61
CA LYS A 84 5.67 -30.01 15.63
C LYS A 84 4.93 -30.64 14.45
N PHE A 85 5.65 -31.03 13.42
CA PHE A 85 5.11 -31.54 12.17
C PHE A 85 5.76 -32.86 11.79
N LYS A 86 5.02 -33.71 11.08
CA LYS A 86 5.51 -34.93 10.45
C LYS A 86 4.86 -35.10 9.07
N THR A 87 5.48 -35.93 8.23
CA THR A 87 4.91 -36.31 6.92
C THR A 87 3.46 -36.79 7.07
N GLY A 88 2.59 -36.30 6.19
CA GLY A 88 1.16 -36.60 6.17
C GLY A 88 0.29 -35.64 6.98
N ASP A 89 0.86 -34.77 7.82
CA ASP A 89 0.05 -33.78 8.56
C ASP A 89 -0.63 -32.79 7.59
N THR A 90 -1.91 -32.55 7.79
CA THR A 90 -2.69 -31.55 7.04
C THR A 90 -2.43 -30.15 7.60
N VAL A 91 -2.07 -29.21 6.74
CA VAL A 91 -1.58 -27.88 7.13
C VAL A 91 -2.13 -26.74 6.27
N ILE A 92 -2.18 -25.56 6.87
CA ILE A 92 -2.42 -24.27 6.20
C ILE A 92 -1.16 -23.41 6.29
N LEU A 93 -0.81 -22.76 5.18
CA LEU A 93 0.33 -21.86 5.09
C LEU A 93 -0.02 -20.47 5.63
N LEU A 94 0.91 -19.88 6.37
CA LEU A 94 0.70 -18.62 7.10
C LEU A 94 1.74 -17.59 6.68
N TYR A 95 1.30 -16.50 6.07
CA TYR A 95 2.19 -15.40 5.73
C TYR A 95 2.60 -14.56 6.95
N ILE A 96 1.82 -14.56 8.03
CA ILE A 96 2.26 -14.03 9.32
C ILE A 96 2.75 -15.21 10.16
N PRO A 97 4.06 -15.33 10.44
CA PRO A 97 4.58 -16.41 11.26
C PRO A 97 4.21 -16.24 12.73
N GLN A 98 4.39 -17.28 13.54
CA GLN A 98 4.26 -17.21 14.99
C GLN A 98 5.31 -18.09 15.69
N CYS A 99 6.41 -17.48 16.15
CA CYS A 99 7.49 -18.22 16.82
C CYS A 99 7.23 -18.49 18.30
N GLY A 100 6.32 -17.75 18.96
CA GLY A 100 6.01 -17.91 20.39
C GLY A 100 7.05 -17.31 21.35
N GLU A 101 8.25 -16.99 20.88
CA GLU A 101 9.38 -16.61 21.75
C GLU A 101 9.77 -15.12 21.67
N CYS A 102 9.52 -14.44 20.54
CA CYS A 102 9.92 -13.05 20.36
C CYS A 102 9.03 -12.07 21.15
N LYS A 103 9.52 -10.85 21.37
CA LYS A 103 8.79 -9.81 22.13
C LYS A 103 7.37 -9.53 21.58
N PHE A 104 7.17 -9.66 20.27
CA PHE A 104 5.87 -9.47 19.63
C PHE A 104 4.93 -10.65 19.89
N CYS A 105 5.41 -11.90 19.73
CA CYS A 105 4.61 -13.08 20.00
C CYS A 105 4.19 -13.16 21.48
N LYS A 106 5.07 -12.78 22.40
CA LYS A 106 4.79 -12.73 23.85
C LYS A 106 3.84 -11.60 24.26
N ASN A 107 3.66 -10.58 23.41
CA ASN A 107 2.80 -9.45 23.70
C ASN A 107 1.35 -9.73 23.24
N PRO A 108 0.33 -9.57 24.10
CA PRO A 108 -1.07 -9.77 23.71
C PRO A 108 -1.61 -8.66 22.79
N LYS A 109 -0.91 -7.53 22.65
CA LYS A 109 -1.35 -6.37 21.85
C LYS A 109 -1.09 -6.52 20.34
N THR A 110 -0.44 -7.61 19.90
CA THR A 110 -0.03 -7.76 18.50
C THR A 110 0.11 -9.23 18.08
N ASN A 111 -0.01 -9.46 16.77
CA ASN A 111 0.29 -10.71 16.08
C ASN A 111 1.52 -10.62 15.14
N LEU A 112 2.21 -9.48 15.09
CA LEU A 112 3.27 -9.21 14.12
C LEU A 112 4.63 -9.81 14.51
N CYS A 113 4.75 -11.14 14.41
CA CYS A 113 6.02 -11.83 14.63
C CYS A 113 7.13 -11.29 13.72
N GLN A 114 8.30 -10.99 14.30
CA GLN A 114 9.44 -10.43 13.56
C GLN A 114 10.55 -11.46 13.24
N LYS A 115 10.41 -12.72 13.70
CA LYS A 115 11.50 -13.72 13.69
C LYS A 115 12.15 -13.91 12.31
N ILE A 116 11.34 -13.90 11.25
CA ILE A 116 11.80 -14.13 9.86
C ILE A 116 11.39 -12.98 8.92
N ARG A 117 10.92 -11.85 9.46
CA ARG A 117 10.29 -10.81 8.64
C ARG A 117 11.24 -10.22 7.60
N VAL A 118 12.51 -10.03 7.98
CA VAL A 118 13.55 -9.46 7.10
C VAL A 118 13.80 -10.35 5.89
N THR A 119 14.10 -11.63 6.08
CA THR A 119 14.36 -12.56 4.96
C THR A 119 13.10 -12.80 4.13
N GLN A 120 11.94 -12.88 4.80
CA GLN A 120 10.65 -13.03 4.13
C GLN A 120 10.34 -11.86 3.19
N GLY A 121 10.62 -10.62 3.59
CA GLY A 121 10.46 -9.43 2.74
C GLY A 121 11.47 -9.37 1.58
N GLN A 122 12.59 -10.08 1.68
CA GLN A 122 13.56 -10.24 0.59
C GLN A 122 13.24 -11.44 -0.32
N GLY A 123 12.15 -12.16 -0.06
CA GLY A 123 11.79 -13.36 -0.80
C GLY A 123 12.71 -14.56 -0.54
N LEU A 124 13.28 -14.66 0.66
CA LEU A 124 14.26 -15.67 1.05
C LEU A 124 13.84 -16.42 2.33
N MET A 125 14.36 -17.64 2.46
CA MET A 125 14.25 -18.45 3.68
C MET A 125 15.10 -17.85 4.83
N PRO A 126 14.94 -18.29 6.08
CA PRO A 126 15.71 -17.75 7.22
C PRO A 126 17.23 -17.81 7.07
N ASP A 127 17.74 -18.73 6.24
CA ASP A 127 19.16 -18.86 5.90
C ASP A 127 19.61 -17.98 4.73
N GLN A 128 18.78 -17.02 4.31
CA GLN A 128 19.01 -16.09 3.19
C GLN A 128 19.19 -16.77 1.83
N THR A 129 18.63 -17.97 1.64
CA THR A 129 18.64 -18.66 0.35
C THR A 129 17.22 -18.98 -0.13
N SER A 130 17.07 -19.26 -1.42
CA SER A 130 15.82 -19.79 -1.97
C SER A 130 15.81 -21.32 -1.92
N ARG A 131 14.61 -21.91 -2.06
CA ARG A 131 14.39 -23.35 -2.26
C ARG A 131 13.92 -23.67 -3.68
N PHE A 132 13.77 -22.65 -4.51
CA PHE A 132 13.29 -22.80 -5.88
C PHE A 132 14.37 -22.46 -6.89
N THR A 133 14.49 -23.31 -7.89
CA THR A 133 15.30 -23.07 -9.08
C THR A 133 14.45 -23.34 -10.31
N CYS A 134 14.56 -22.50 -11.35
CA CYS A 134 13.95 -22.76 -12.64
C CYS A 134 14.91 -22.35 -13.75
N LYS A 135 15.12 -23.24 -14.74
CA LYS A 135 16.06 -23.00 -15.86
C LYS A 135 17.46 -22.57 -15.38
N GLY A 136 17.94 -23.18 -14.30
CA GLY A 136 19.24 -22.87 -13.68
C GLY A 136 19.32 -21.53 -12.94
N LYS A 137 18.22 -20.80 -12.78
CA LYS A 137 18.15 -19.53 -12.03
C LYS A 137 17.41 -19.69 -10.72
N PRO A 138 17.87 -19.05 -9.62
CA PRO A 138 17.11 -19.00 -8.38
C PRO A 138 15.80 -18.23 -8.60
N ILE A 139 14.71 -18.72 -8.00
CA ILE A 139 13.40 -18.07 -8.00
C ILE A 139 13.07 -17.67 -6.57
N PHE A 140 12.67 -16.42 -6.35
CA PHE A 140 12.35 -15.93 -5.00
C PHE A 140 11.07 -16.56 -4.46
N HIS A 141 10.99 -16.58 -3.13
CA HIS A 141 9.76 -16.90 -2.41
C HIS A 141 8.88 -15.66 -2.28
N PHE A 142 7.57 -15.88 -2.14
CA PHE A 142 6.60 -14.82 -1.88
C PHE A 142 5.96 -14.98 -0.51
N MET A 143 6.06 -13.93 0.32
CA MET A 143 5.46 -13.88 1.66
C MET A 143 5.81 -15.10 2.54
N GLY A 144 6.93 -15.79 2.26
CA GLY A 144 7.33 -17.02 2.96
C GLY A 144 6.37 -18.20 2.77
N THR A 145 5.60 -18.23 1.68
CA THR A 145 4.56 -19.24 1.41
C THR A 145 4.63 -19.81 0.00
N SER A 146 4.63 -18.97 -1.05
CA SER A 146 4.85 -19.34 -2.45
C SER A 146 3.94 -20.48 -2.94
N THR A 147 2.63 -20.31 -2.77
CA THR A 147 1.62 -21.39 -2.92
C THR A 147 1.20 -21.67 -4.36
N PHE A 148 1.65 -20.88 -5.34
CA PHE A 148 1.43 -21.17 -6.77
C PHE A 148 2.43 -22.22 -7.31
N SER A 149 2.62 -23.30 -6.54
CA SER A 149 3.49 -24.43 -6.85
C SER A 149 2.88 -25.71 -6.27
N GLU A 150 3.04 -26.85 -6.93
CA GLU A 150 2.63 -28.15 -6.38
C GLU A 150 3.36 -28.50 -5.08
N TYR A 151 4.60 -28.01 -4.91
CA TYR A 151 5.37 -28.13 -3.67
C TYR A 151 6.00 -26.80 -3.29
N THR A 152 6.03 -26.50 -1.99
CA THR A 152 6.72 -25.33 -1.43
C THR A 152 7.47 -25.70 -0.15
N VAL A 153 8.46 -24.88 0.21
CA VAL A 153 9.21 -25.02 1.47
C VAL A 153 9.01 -23.75 2.27
N VAL A 154 8.65 -23.91 3.54
CA VAL A 154 8.36 -22.81 4.46
C VAL A 154 9.04 -23.03 5.81
N ALA A 155 9.21 -21.96 6.59
CA ALA A 155 9.66 -22.08 7.96
C ALA A 155 8.56 -22.76 8.82
N GLU A 156 8.92 -23.61 9.77
CA GLU A 156 7.93 -24.33 10.60
C GLU A 156 6.99 -23.40 11.39
N ILE A 157 7.45 -22.18 11.69
CA ILE A 157 6.67 -21.13 12.38
C ILE A 157 5.64 -20.44 11.48
N SER A 158 5.59 -20.79 10.19
CA SER A 158 4.66 -20.28 9.17
C SER A 158 3.64 -21.35 8.74
N LEU A 159 3.40 -22.36 9.58
CA LEU A 159 2.44 -23.43 9.34
C LEU A 159 1.48 -23.61 10.51
N ALA A 160 0.21 -23.82 10.21
CA ALA A 160 -0.79 -24.29 11.17
C ALA A 160 -1.19 -25.72 10.81
N LYS A 161 -1.11 -26.64 11.78
CA LYS A 161 -1.69 -27.99 11.67
C LYS A 161 -3.18 -27.93 11.92
N VAL A 162 -3.97 -28.58 11.07
CA VAL A 162 -5.44 -28.56 11.12
C VAL A 162 -6.02 -29.98 11.06
N ASP A 163 -7.33 -30.12 11.27
CA ASP A 163 -8.02 -31.41 11.15
C ASP A 163 -7.76 -32.03 9.76
N GLU A 164 -7.38 -33.30 9.74
CA GLU A 164 -7.12 -34.07 8.51
C GLU A 164 -8.36 -34.21 7.61
N LYS A 165 -9.55 -34.07 8.18
CA LYS A 165 -10.84 -34.12 7.48
C LYS A 165 -11.27 -32.78 6.91
N ALA A 166 -10.54 -31.70 7.20
CA ALA A 166 -10.86 -30.39 6.68
C ALA A 166 -10.71 -30.38 5.14
N PRO A 167 -11.74 -29.93 4.39
CA PRO A 167 -11.65 -29.85 2.93
C PRO A 167 -10.66 -28.75 2.55
N LEU A 168 -9.45 -29.16 2.13
CA LEU A 168 -8.34 -28.24 1.81
C LEU A 168 -8.71 -27.25 0.72
N GLU A 169 -9.64 -27.63 -0.15
CA GLU A 169 -10.26 -26.78 -1.15
C GLU A 169 -10.98 -25.54 -0.61
N LYS A 170 -11.39 -25.55 0.66
CA LYS A 170 -12.12 -24.46 1.29
C LYS A 170 -11.21 -23.75 2.27
N VAL A 171 -10.57 -24.52 3.14
CA VAL A 171 -9.83 -23.96 4.27
C VAL A 171 -8.55 -23.24 3.86
N CYS A 172 -8.05 -23.41 2.63
CA CYS A 172 -6.93 -22.61 2.10
C CYS A 172 -7.19 -21.09 2.19
N LEU A 173 -8.46 -20.65 2.10
CA LEU A 173 -8.86 -19.25 2.22
C LEU A 173 -8.74 -18.69 3.65
N LEU A 174 -8.61 -19.55 4.67
CA LEU A 174 -8.37 -19.15 6.06
C LEU A 174 -6.92 -18.71 6.31
N GLY A 175 -6.02 -18.90 5.33
CA GLY A 175 -4.66 -18.37 5.35
C GLY A 175 -4.56 -16.87 5.10
N CYS A 176 -5.62 -16.20 4.62
CA CYS A 176 -5.60 -14.75 4.40
C CYS A 176 -6.97 -14.06 4.52
N GLY A 177 -7.72 -13.93 3.41
CA GLY A 177 -8.78 -12.92 3.28
C GLY A 177 -9.94 -13.08 4.25
N ILE A 178 -10.43 -14.31 4.46
CA ILE A 178 -11.55 -14.58 5.37
C ILE A 178 -11.16 -14.25 6.81
N SER A 179 -10.05 -14.82 7.28
CA SER A 179 -9.52 -14.59 8.63
C SER A 179 -9.24 -13.11 8.89
N THR A 180 -8.73 -12.41 7.87
CA THR A 180 -8.41 -10.98 7.95
C THR A 180 -9.66 -10.12 8.19
N GLY A 181 -10.68 -10.24 7.34
CA GLY A 181 -11.91 -9.45 7.49
C GLY A 181 -12.68 -9.83 8.75
N TYR A 182 -12.83 -11.13 9.02
CA TYR A 182 -13.54 -11.64 10.19
C TYR A 182 -12.89 -11.17 11.51
N GLY A 183 -11.56 -11.30 11.61
CA GLY A 183 -10.80 -10.84 12.76
C GLY A 183 -10.72 -9.31 12.87
N ALA A 184 -10.78 -8.57 11.77
CA ALA A 184 -10.83 -7.11 11.83
C ALA A 184 -12.02 -6.61 12.67
N ALA A 185 -13.19 -7.22 12.49
CA ALA A 185 -14.38 -6.91 13.28
C ALA A 185 -14.26 -7.42 14.73
N LEU A 186 -13.88 -8.69 14.92
CA LEU A 186 -13.91 -9.33 16.25
C LEU A 186 -12.75 -8.93 17.16
N ASN A 187 -11.52 -8.86 16.62
CA ASN A 187 -10.31 -8.68 17.42
C ASN A 187 -9.83 -7.23 17.44
N THR A 188 -9.80 -6.59 16.28
CA THR A 188 -9.21 -5.25 16.12
C THR A 188 -10.19 -4.14 16.46
N ALA A 189 -11.38 -4.17 15.85
CA ALA A 189 -12.46 -3.24 16.18
C ALA A 189 -13.11 -3.61 17.52
N LYS A 190 -13.28 -4.92 17.79
CA LYS A 190 -14.06 -5.45 18.91
C LYS A 190 -15.49 -4.92 18.90
N VAL A 191 -16.13 -5.02 17.73
CA VAL A 191 -17.50 -4.58 17.49
C VAL A 191 -18.41 -5.08 18.62
N GLU A 192 -19.20 -4.19 19.20
CA GLU A 192 -20.19 -4.56 20.21
C GLU A 192 -21.54 -4.94 19.60
N ALA A 193 -22.30 -5.72 20.37
CA ALA A 193 -23.68 -6.02 20.02
C ALA A 193 -24.52 -4.73 19.99
N GLY A 194 -25.34 -4.57 18.95
CA GLY A 194 -26.18 -3.38 18.76
C GLY A 194 -25.51 -2.27 17.93
N SER A 195 -24.20 -2.34 17.65
CA SER A 195 -23.50 -1.30 16.89
C SER A 195 -23.97 -1.19 15.43
N THR A 196 -23.74 -0.02 14.84
CA THR A 196 -23.86 0.24 13.40
C THR A 196 -22.48 0.22 12.76
N CYS A 197 -22.30 -0.62 11.74
CA CYS A 197 -21.05 -0.75 11.00
C CYS A 197 -21.18 -0.28 9.54
N ALA A 198 -20.13 0.30 8.96
CA ALA A 198 -19.98 0.48 7.53
C ALA A 198 -18.77 -0.30 6.99
N VAL A 199 -18.94 -0.99 5.86
CA VAL A 199 -17.86 -1.75 5.20
C VAL A 199 -17.67 -1.22 3.79
N PHE A 200 -16.51 -0.61 3.54
CA PHE A 200 -16.13 -0.04 2.25
C PHE A 200 -15.35 -1.07 1.43
N GLY A 201 -15.92 -1.46 0.29
CA GLY A 201 -15.42 -2.53 -0.57
C GLY A 201 -16.00 -3.89 -0.19
N LEU A 202 -16.72 -4.52 -1.12
CA LEU A 202 -17.44 -5.79 -0.90
C LEU A 202 -16.81 -6.96 -1.68
N GLY A 203 -15.47 -7.01 -1.68
CA GLY A 203 -14.69 -8.21 -2.06
C GLY A 203 -14.64 -9.24 -0.93
N ALA A 204 -13.82 -10.31 -1.04
CA ALA A 204 -13.73 -11.34 0.00
C ALA A 204 -13.44 -10.77 1.41
N VAL A 205 -12.45 -9.87 1.54
CA VAL A 205 -12.11 -9.26 2.84
C VAL A 205 -13.30 -8.47 3.41
N GLY A 206 -13.96 -7.65 2.60
CA GLY A 206 -15.13 -6.89 3.03
C GLY A 206 -16.32 -7.76 3.41
N LEU A 207 -16.61 -8.80 2.63
CA LEU A 207 -17.65 -9.78 2.96
C LEU A 207 -17.33 -10.53 4.27
N ALA A 208 -16.06 -10.83 4.53
CA ALA A 208 -15.64 -11.41 5.80
C ALA A 208 -15.75 -10.42 6.97
N ALA A 209 -15.49 -9.12 6.75
CA ALA A 209 -15.76 -8.08 7.74
C ALA A 209 -17.26 -7.92 8.04
N VAL A 210 -18.12 -7.97 7.02
CA VAL A 210 -19.59 -8.03 7.18
C VAL A 210 -19.99 -9.24 8.03
N MET A 211 -19.44 -10.42 7.73
CA MET A 211 -19.68 -11.65 8.50
C MET A 211 -19.21 -11.50 9.96
N GLY A 212 -18.04 -10.89 10.19
CA GLY A 212 -17.51 -10.61 11.53
C GLY A 212 -18.38 -9.65 12.32
N CYS A 213 -18.85 -8.56 11.70
CA CYS A 213 -19.80 -7.61 12.31
C CYS A 213 -21.11 -8.31 12.70
N LYS A 214 -21.63 -9.18 11.84
CA LYS A 214 -22.83 -9.96 12.14
C LYS A 214 -22.60 -10.93 13.29
N ALA A 215 -21.47 -11.63 13.32
CA ALA A 215 -21.11 -12.54 14.41
C ALA A 215 -20.95 -11.81 15.75
N ALA A 216 -20.48 -10.56 15.74
CA ALA A 216 -20.41 -9.68 16.91
C ALA A 216 -21.78 -9.16 17.39
N GLY A 217 -22.84 -9.32 16.59
CA GLY A 217 -24.19 -8.85 16.93
C GLY A 217 -24.47 -7.40 16.56
N ALA A 218 -23.77 -6.83 15.57
CA ALA A 218 -24.09 -5.49 15.04
C ALA A 218 -25.56 -5.43 14.57
N ALA A 219 -26.28 -4.37 14.94
CA ALA A 219 -27.69 -4.20 14.59
C ALA A 219 -27.88 -3.80 13.12
N ARG A 220 -26.92 -3.05 12.57
CA ARG A 220 -26.98 -2.52 11.21
C ARG A 220 -25.60 -2.58 10.56
N ILE A 221 -25.52 -3.09 9.34
CA ILE A 221 -24.27 -3.29 8.60
C ILE A 221 -24.46 -2.73 7.19
N ILE A 222 -23.85 -1.58 6.92
CA ILE A 222 -23.98 -0.84 5.67
C ILE A 222 -22.84 -1.23 4.73
N GLY A 223 -23.17 -1.90 3.62
CA GLY A 223 -22.20 -2.22 2.57
C GLY A 223 -22.03 -1.08 1.58
N VAL A 224 -20.80 -0.64 1.35
CA VAL A 224 -20.48 0.48 0.45
C VAL A 224 -19.60 -0.02 -0.69
N ASP A 225 -20.11 -0.01 -1.93
CA ASP A 225 -19.35 -0.43 -3.11
C ASP A 225 -19.84 0.30 -4.36
N ILE A 226 -18.94 0.54 -5.32
CA ILE A 226 -19.26 1.16 -6.61
C ILE A 226 -19.94 0.21 -7.59
N ASN A 227 -19.90 -1.09 -7.31
CA ASN A 227 -20.52 -2.14 -8.11
C ASN A 227 -21.76 -2.70 -7.37
N PRO A 228 -22.98 -2.32 -7.77
CA PRO A 228 -24.19 -2.73 -7.08
C PRO A 228 -24.46 -4.25 -7.15
N GLU A 229 -23.87 -4.97 -8.11
CA GLU A 229 -23.98 -6.43 -8.21
C GLU A 229 -23.42 -7.15 -6.96
N ARG A 230 -22.54 -6.48 -6.21
CA ARG A 230 -21.96 -7.02 -4.95
C ARG A 230 -22.97 -7.08 -3.81
N PHE A 231 -24.01 -6.24 -3.83
CA PHE A 231 -24.97 -6.09 -2.73
C PHE A 231 -25.76 -7.37 -2.47
N LYS A 232 -26.13 -8.10 -3.53
CA LYS A 232 -26.85 -9.38 -3.41
C LYS A 232 -26.06 -10.39 -2.58
N MET A 233 -24.75 -10.48 -2.81
CA MET A 233 -23.91 -11.38 -2.02
C MET A 233 -23.70 -10.86 -0.61
N ALA A 234 -23.41 -9.57 -0.44
CA ALA A 234 -23.20 -8.98 0.87
C ALA A 234 -24.41 -9.18 1.81
N LYS A 235 -25.63 -9.18 1.27
CA LYS A 235 -26.84 -9.55 2.02
C LYS A 235 -26.79 -10.95 2.61
N THR A 236 -26.28 -11.94 1.86
CA THR A 236 -26.10 -13.33 2.33
C THR A 236 -25.13 -13.42 3.52
N PHE A 237 -24.12 -12.55 3.55
CA PHE A 237 -23.12 -12.50 4.63
C PHE A 237 -23.59 -11.70 5.85
N GLY A 238 -24.54 -10.78 5.69
CA GLY A 238 -25.14 -10.06 6.82
C GLY A 238 -25.39 -8.58 6.62
N ALA A 239 -25.03 -7.99 5.47
CA ALA A 239 -25.28 -6.58 5.22
C ALA A 239 -26.78 -6.28 5.20
N THR A 240 -27.19 -5.22 5.88
CA THR A 240 -28.58 -4.79 6.04
C THR A 240 -28.96 -3.68 5.07
N ASP A 241 -27.99 -2.82 4.75
CA ASP A 241 -28.16 -1.63 3.91
C ASP A 241 -27.03 -1.56 2.88
N PHE A 242 -27.26 -0.81 1.80
CA PHE A 242 -26.30 -0.69 0.71
C PHE A 242 -26.24 0.75 0.20
N VAL A 243 -25.03 1.22 -0.12
CA VAL A 243 -24.83 2.53 -0.73
C VAL A 243 -23.83 2.42 -1.87
N ASN A 244 -24.23 2.88 -3.06
CA ASN A 244 -23.33 3.09 -4.18
C ASN A 244 -22.88 4.56 -4.22
N PRO A 245 -21.59 4.87 -3.97
CA PRO A 245 -21.11 6.25 -4.00
C PRO A 245 -21.34 6.97 -5.33
N LYS A 246 -21.43 6.26 -6.46
CA LYS A 246 -21.67 6.85 -7.79
C LYS A 246 -23.09 7.36 -7.98
N GLU A 247 -24.02 6.93 -7.14
CA GLU A 247 -25.43 7.33 -7.19
C GLU A 247 -25.72 8.49 -6.22
N GLN A 248 -24.70 9.00 -5.54
CA GLN A 248 -24.82 10.08 -4.56
C GLN A 248 -24.26 11.38 -5.12
N SER A 249 -24.94 12.50 -4.84
CA SER A 249 -24.47 13.84 -5.19
C SER A 249 -23.51 14.44 -4.16
N ARG A 250 -23.46 13.86 -2.95
CA ARG A 250 -22.65 14.28 -1.80
C ARG A 250 -21.55 13.28 -1.51
N ALA A 251 -20.55 13.71 -0.74
CA ALA A 251 -19.48 12.83 -0.29
C ALA A 251 -20.04 11.66 0.55
N ILE A 252 -19.51 10.45 0.35
CA ILE A 252 -20.09 9.23 0.93
C ILE A 252 -20.14 9.26 2.45
N GLN A 253 -19.14 9.87 3.10
CA GLN A 253 -19.12 10.04 4.56
C GLN A 253 -20.26 10.90 5.09
N GLU A 254 -20.73 11.89 4.32
CA GLU A 254 -21.87 12.72 4.70
C GLU A 254 -23.19 11.97 4.56
N VAL A 255 -23.32 11.16 3.50
CA VAL A 255 -24.49 10.30 3.26
C VAL A 255 -24.62 9.31 4.40
N LEU A 256 -23.52 8.65 4.79
CA LEU A 256 -23.53 7.71 5.90
C LEU A 256 -23.84 8.38 7.24
N ALA A 257 -23.27 9.56 7.51
CA ALA A 257 -23.57 10.32 8.72
C ALA A 257 -25.06 10.69 8.81
N GLU A 258 -25.68 11.08 7.70
CA GLU A 258 -27.13 11.37 7.65
C GLU A 258 -27.96 10.10 7.86
N MET A 259 -27.64 9.00 7.16
CA MET A 259 -28.31 7.71 7.29
C MET A 259 -28.28 7.14 8.72
N THR A 260 -27.31 7.55 9.53
CA THR A 260 -27.01 6.98 10.85
C THR A 260 -27.12 8.01 11.98
N ASN A 261 -27.66 9.19 11.68
CA ASN A 261 -27.86 10.27 12.65
C ASN A 261 -26.57 10.68 13.41
N GLY A 262 -25.44 10.77 12.70
CA GLY A 262 -24.17 11.26 13.27
C GLY A 262 -22.92 10.49 12.85
N GLY A 263 -23.07 9.32 12.23
CA GLY A 263 -21.99 8.45 11.79
C GLY A 263 -22.10 7.03 12.35
N VAL A 264 -21.31 6.11 11.80
CA VAL A 264 -21.27 4.70 12.24
C VAL A 264 -20.38 4.50 13.47
N ASP A 265 -20.66 3.49 14.29
CA ASP A 265 -19.78 3.13 15.42
C ASP A 265 -18.45 2.57 14.91
N TYR A 266 -18.52 1.75 13.85
CA TYR A 266 -17.34 1.15 13.23
C TYR A 266 -17.34 1.28 11.72
N SER A 267 -16.20 1.63 11.14
CA SER A 267 -16.00 1.52 9.70
C SER A 267 -14.80 0.64 9.35
N PHE A 268 -14.90 -0.08 8.25
CA PHE A 268 -13.84 -0.95 7.74
C PHE A 268 -13.53 -0.58 6.30
N GLU A 269 -12.28 -0.21 6.02
CA GLU A 269 -11.80 0.00 4.65
C GLU A 269 -11.14 -1.28 4.15
N CYS A 270 -11.70 -1.87 3.09
CA CYS A 270 -11.32 -3.18 2.54
C CYS A 270 -10.88 -3.08 1.07
N ILE A 271 -10.31 -1.94 0.65
CA ILE A 271 -9.98 -1.68 -0.77
C ILE A 271 -8.48 -1.42 -0.94
N GLY A 272 -7.89 -0.55 -0.13
CA GLY A 272 -6.53 -0.06 -0.32
C GLY A 272 -6.47 1.31 -1.00
N ASN A 273 -7.53 2.12 -0.88
CA ASN A 273 -7.58 3.47 -1.46
C ASN A 273 -7.58 4.52 -0.34
N VAL A 274 -6.57 5.39 -0.33
CA VAL A 274 -6.37 6.38 0.76
C VAL A 274 -7.51 7.40 0.89
N ASP A 275 -8.19 7.76 -0.21
CA ASP A 275 -9.36 8.64 -0.17
C ASP A 275 -10.55 7.94 0.49
N VAL A 276 -10.72 6.64 0.23
CA VAL A 276 -11.76 5.83 0.88
C VAL A 276 -11.41 5.56 2.35
N MET A 277 -10.13 5.38 2.69
CA MET A 277 -9.67 5.28 4.09
C MET A 277 -10.03 6.53 4.88
N ARG A 278 -9.83 7.71 4.28
CA ARG A 278 -10.28 8.98 4.85
C ARG A 278 -11.80 9.05 4.99
N ALA A 279 -12.54 8.69 3.94
CA ALA A 279 -14.00 8.71 3.97
C ALA A 279 -14.57 7.76 5.04
N ALA A 280 -13.97 6.58 5.23
CA ALA A 280 -14.34 5.64 6.28
C ALA A 280 -14.18 6.26 7.67
N LEU A 281 -13.03 6.89 7.96
CA LEU A 281 -12.82 7.61 9.21
C LEU A 281 -13.84 8.75 9.40
N GLU A 282 -14.04 9.58 8.37
CA GLU A 282 -14.96 10.72 8.47
C GLU A 282 -16.44 10.31 8.57
N ALA A 283 -16.79 9.07 8.15
CA ALA A 283 -18.12 8.49 8.29
C ALA A 283 -18.41 7.97 9.71
N CYS A 284 -17.38 7.78 10.55
CA CYS A 284 -17.54 7.33 11.92
C CYS A 284 -18.23 8.38 12.80
N HIS A 285 -18.93 7.93 13.83
CA HIS A 285 -19.61 8.78 14.80
C HIS A 285 -18.62 9.64 15.59
N LYS A 286 -18.95 10.92 15.77
CA LYS A 286 -18.19 11.81 16.64
C LYS A 286 -18.24 11.30 18.09
N GLY A 287 -17.11 11.30 18.79
CA GLY A 287 -17.04 10.95 20.22
C GLY A 287 -16.46 9.56 20.48
N TRP A 288 -16.83 8.54 19.69
CA TRP A 288 -16.40 7.15 19.93
C TRP A 288 -16.12 6.31 18.69
N GLY A 289 -16.48 6.79 17.49
CA GLY A 289 -16.43 5.95 16.29
C GLY A 289 -15.01 5.49 15.92
N THR A 290 -14.86 4.25 15.48
CA THR A 290 -13.58 3.63 15.16
C THR A 290 -13.50 3.18 13.71
N SER A 291 -12.50 3.68 12.98
CA SER A 291 -12.20 3.21 11.62
C SER A 291 -11.00 2.27 11.60
N VAL A 292 -11.17 1.11 10.96
CA VAL A 292 -10.15 0.08 10.77
C VAL A 292 -9.75 0.01 9.31
N ILE A 293 -8.47 0.30 9.02
CA ILE A 293 -7.87 0.09 7.71
C ILE A 293 -7.48 -1.40 7.59
N ILE A 294 -7.97 -2.04 6.54
CA ILE A 294 -7.64 -3.43 6.17
C ILE A 294 -6.97 -3.47 4.80
N GLY A 295 -7.45 -2.66 3.86
CA GLY A 295 -6.87 -2.57 2.52
C GLY A 295 -5.42 -2.08 2.53
N VAL A 296 -4.61 -2.63 1.64
CA VAL A 296 -3.19 -2.27 1.49
C VAL A 296 -3.08 -1.18 0.42
N ALA A 297 -2.60 0.00 0.82
CA ALA A 297 -2.37 1.11 -0.10
C ALA A 297 -1.13 0.89 -0.97
N GLY A 298 -1.10 1.50 -2.16
CA GLY A 298 0.09 1.47 -3.02
C GLY A 298 1.29 2.20 -2.40
N ALA A 299 2.49 1.87 -2.89
CA ALA A 299 3.74 2.47 -2.43
C ALA A 299 3.69 4.01 -2.40
N GLY A 300 4.13 4.61 -1.29
CA GLY A 300 4.23 6.06 -1.11
C GLY A 300 2.90 6.81 -0.99
N GLN A 301 1.76 6.12 -0.93
CA GLN A 301 0.46 6.75 -0.69
C GLN A 301 0.28 7.09 0.79
N GLU A 302 -0.30 8.26 1.06
CA GLU A 302 -0.53 8.74 2.42
C GLU A 302 -2.01 8.94 2.70
N ILE A 303 -2.43 8.59 3.90
CA ILE A 303 -3.76 8.90 4.41
C ILE A 303 -3.75 10.30 5.04
N SER A 304 -4.82 11.06 4.85
CA SER A 304 -4.94 12.40 5.43
C SER A 304 -6.35 12.64 5.98
N THR A 305 -6.45 13.43 7.05
CA THR A 305 -7.71 13.96 7.56
C THR A 305 -7.45 15.26 8.33
N ARG A 306 -8.51 15.97 8.72
CA ARG A 306 -8.37 17.10 9.65
C ARG A 306 -8.15 16.54 11.07
N PRO A 307 -7.13 16.97 11.83
CA PRO A 307 -6.88 16.47 13.19
C PRO A 307 -8.09 16.58 14.11
N PHE A 308 -8.96 17.57 13.87
CA PHE A 308 -10.21 17.74 14.60
C PHE A 308 -11.12 16.49 14.57
N GLN A 309 -11.05 15.65 13.53
CA GLN A 309 -11.79 14.40 13.47
C GLN A 309 -11.39 13.43 14.59
N LEU A 310 -10.09 13.38 14.92
CA LEU A 310 -9.54 12.56 16.00
C LEU A 310 -9.70 13.23 17.36
N VAL A 311 -9.43 14.55 17.46
CA VAL A 311 -9.63 15.33 18.70
C VAL A 311 -11.06 15.21 19.21
N THR A 312 -12.04 15.10 18.31
CA THR A 312 -13.45 14.91 18.65
C THR A 312 -13.85 13.46 18.89
N GLY A 313 -12.90 12.57 19.18
CA GLY A 313 -13.15 11.24 19.76
C GLY A 313 -13.18 10.07 18.77
N ARG A 314 -12.85 10.27 17.49
CA ARG A 314 -12.68 9.13 16.57
C ARG A 314 -11.34 8.44 16.77
N THR A 315 -11.32 7.13 16.57
CA THR A 315 -10.09 6.33 16.57
C THR A 315 -9.79 5.81 15.16
N TRP A 316 -8.54 5.97 14.71
CA TRP A 316 -8.06 5.38 13.47
C TRP A 316 -7.01 4.31 13.77
N LYS A 317 -7.22 3.09 13.28
CA LYS A 317 -6.31 1.96 13.48
C LYS A 317 -6.25 1.07 12.25
N GLY A 318 -5.25 0.19 12.18
CA GLY A 318 -5.11 -0.81 11.13
C GLY A 318 -5.18 -2.24 11.68
N THR A 319 -5.28 -3.22 10.80
CA THR A 319 -5.22 -4.65 11.15
C THR A 319 -4.31 -5.41 10.20
N ALA A 320 -3.60 -6.41 10.71
CA ALA A 320 -2.85 -7.37 9.91
C ALA A 320 -3.35 -8.78 10.25
N PHE A 321 -3.73 -9.55 9.22
CA PHE A 321 -4.35 -10.88 9.39
C PHE A 321 -5.47 -10.92 10.44
N GLY A 322 -6.27 -9.85 10.52
CA GLY A 322 -7.39 -9.78 11.48
C GLY A 322 -6.97 -9.80 12.96
N GLY A 323 -5.70 -9.52 13.27
CA GLY A 323 -5.17 -9.58 14.63
C GLY A 323 -4.98 -10.99 15.19
N TRP A 324 -5.16 -12.04 14.37
CA TRP A 324 -5.00 -13.43 14.80
C TRP A 324 -3.53 -13.78 15.03
N LYS A 325 -3.24 -14.42 16.17
CA LYS A 325 -1.99 -15.19 16.34
C LYS A 325 -2.12 -16.45 15.49
N SER A 326 -1.45 -16.46 14.36
CA SER A 326 -1.78 -17.31 13.21
C SER A 326 -1.75 -18.81 13.51
N VAL A 327 -0.64 -19.32 14.05
CA VAL A 327 -0.47 -20.75 14.38
C VAL A 327 -1.50 -21.23 15.39
N ASP A 328 -1.86 -20.39 16.38
CA ASP A 328 -2.84 -20.76 17.39
C ASP A 328 -4.28 -20.67 16.88
N SER A 329 -4.59 -19.64 16.09
CA SER A 329 -5.98 -19.26 15.78
C SER A 329 -6.53 -19.92 14.53
N VAL A 330 -5.69 -20.16 13.51
CA VAL A 330 -6.16 -20.76 12.24
C VAL A 330 -6.77 -22.15 12.43
N PRO A 331 -6.22 -23.05 13.28
CA PRO A 331 -6.88 -24.32 13.56
C PRO A 331 -8.29 -24.14 14.15
N GLN A 332 -8.47 -23.15 15.03
CA GLN A 332 -9.79 -22.86 15.62
C GLN A 332 -10.78 -22.31 14.59
N LEU A 333 -10.30 -21.51 13.62
CA LEU A 333 -11.13 -21.05 12.51
C LEU A 333 -11.55 -22.20 11.58
N VAL A 334 -10.67 -23.19 11.39
CA VAL A 334 -11.03 -24.44 10.70
C VAL A 334 -12.09 -25.18 11.47
N ASP A 335 -11.94 -25.34 12.80
CA ASP A 335 -12.94 -25.99 13.63
C ASP A 335 -14.30 -25.28 13.57
N ASP A 336 -14.31 -23.94 13.59
CA ASP A 336 -15.53 -23.14 13.47
C ASP A 336 -16.19 -23.31 12.09
N TYR A 337 -15.41 -23.44 11.02
CA TYR A 337 -15.93 -23.78 9.69
C TYR A 337 -16.53 -25.19 9.67
N MET A 338 -15.81 -26.19 10.17
CA MET A 338 -16.27 -27.59 10.23
C MET A 338 -17.56 -27.71 11.06
N ASN A 339 -17.71 -26.88 12.10
CA ASN A 339 -18.90 -26.77 12.94
C ASN A 339 -19.98 -25.82 12.37
N LYS A 340 -19.84 -25.35 11.13
CA LYS A 340 -20.79 -24.47 10.41
C LYS A 340 -21.05 -23.13 11.10
N LYS A 341 -20.15 -22.67 11.96
CA LYS A 341 -20.19 -21.33 12.59
C LYS A 341 -19.58 -20.26 11.69
N LEU A 342 -18.64 -20.64 10.83
CA LEU A 342 -17.97 -19.77 9.88
C LEU A 342 -18.34 -20.16 8.43
N LYS A 343 -18.71 -19.19 7.60
CA LYS A 343 -18.93 -19.39 6.16
C LYS A 343 -17.60 -19.34 5.42
N VAL A 344 -17.34 -20.34 4.59
CA VAL A 344 -16.14 -20.42 3.73
C VAL A 344 -16.54 -20.78 2.29
N ASP A 345 -17.49 -21.70 2.14
CA ASP A 345 -17.92 -22.20 0.83
C ASP A 345 -18.40 -21.09 -0.10
N GLU A 346 -19.13 -20.11 0.45
CA GLU A 346 -19.71 -18.99 -0.30
C GLU A 346 -18.66 -18.01 -0.86
N PHE A 347 -17.42 -18.06 -0.38
CA PHE A 347 -16.31 -17.28 -0.94
C PHE A 347 -15.72 -17.93 -2.21
N VAL A 348 -15.92 -19.25 -2.39
CA VAL A 348 -15.42 -19.97 -3.56
C VAL A 348 -16.40 -19.83 -4.72
N THR A 349 -16.10 -18.91 -5.63
CA THR A 349 -16.96 -18.70 -6.82
C THR A 349 -16.55 -19.54 -8.03
N HIS A 350 -15.28 -19.93 -8.11
CA HIS A 350 -14.70 -20.67 -9.23
C HIS A 350 -13.60 -21.60 -8.73
N THR A 351 -13.41 -22.71 -9.44
CA THR A 351 -12.33 -23.67 -9.22
C THR A 351 -11.71 -23.99 -10.58
N MET A 352 -10.38 -23.88 -10.66
CA MET A 352 -9.63 -23.95 -11.92
C MET A 352 -8.31 -24.71 -11.69
N PRO A 353 -7.71 -25.40 -12.66
CA PRO A 353 -6.39 -26.00 -12.50
C PRO A 353 -5.28 -24.93 -12.47
N LEU A 354 -4.11 -25.24 -11.89
CA LEU A 354 -2.93 -24.34 -11.89
C LEU A 354 -2.58 -23.79 -13.28
N ALA A 355 -2.74 -24.62 -14.31
CA ALA A 355 -2.49 -24.25 -15.71
C ALA A 355 -3.29 -23.01 -16.18
N GLN A 356 -4.40 -22.68 -15.51
CA GLN A 356 -5.27 -21.55 -15.83
C GLN A 356 -5.10 -20.37 -14.86
N VAL A 357 -3.94 -20.27 -14.18
CA VAL A 357 -3.67 -19.18 -13.21
C VAL A 357 -3.93 -17.79 -13.78
N ASN A 358 -3.51 -17.50 -15.03
CA ASN A 358 -3.70 -16.18 -15.62
C ASN A 358 -5.19 -15.85 -15.84
N GLU A 359 -5.99 -16.84 -16.26
CA GLU A 359 -7.45 -16.68 -16.36
C GLU A 359 -8.06 -16.43 -14.98
N ALA A 360 -7.48 -17.01 -13.92
CA ALA A 360 -7.90 -16.74 -12.56
C ALA A 360 -7.69 -15.26 -12.16
N PHE A 361 -6.55 -14.68 -12.53
CA PHE A 361 -6.25 -13.24 -12.39
C PHE A 361 -7.17 -12.36 -13.24
N ASP A 362 -7.38 -12.70 -14.51
CA ASP A 362 -8.25 -11.93 -15.43
C ASP A 362 -9.67 -11.81 -14.87
N LEU A 363 -10.20 -12.91 -14.35
CA LEU A 363 -11.55 -12.95 -13.80
C LEU A 363 -11.64 -12.25 -12.43
N MET A 364 -10.54 -12.17 -11.68
CA MET A 364 -10.46 -11.31 -10.50
C MET A 364 -10.53 -9.82 -10.89
N HIS A 365 -9.73 -9.39 -11.88
CA HIS A 365 -9.70 -8.00 -12.37
C HIS A 365 -11.00 -7.56 -13.04
N ALA A 366 -11.72 -8.48 -13.70
CA ALA A 366 -13.00 -8.17 -14.33
C ALA A 366 -14.13 -7.80 -13.34
N GLY A 367 -13.87 -7.82 -12.02
CA GLY A 367 -14.87 -7.47 -11.00
C GLY A 367 -16.04 -8.46 -10.94
N LYS A 368 -15.90 -9.63 -11.56
CA LYS A 368 -16.91 -10.71 -11.58
C LYS A 368 -16.77 -11.67 -10.39
N ARG A 369 -15.77 -11.51 -9.51
CA ARG A 369 -15.40 -12.51 -8.50
C ARG A 369 -15.24 -11.97 -7.08
N LEU A 370 -15.47 -12.86 -6.12
CA LEU A 370 -15.22 -12.64 -4.69
C LEU A 370 -13.96 -13.38 -4.24
N GLY A 371 -13.75 -14.59 -4.76
CA GLY A 371 -12.50 -15.35 -4.70
C GLY A 371 -12.38 -16.33 -5.88
N ALA A 372 -11.17 -16.52 -6.40
CA ALA A 372 -10.82 -17.54 -7.39
C ALA A 372 -9.90 -18.56 -6.74
N ARG A 373 -10.17 -19.85 -6.95
CA ARG A 373 -9.36 -20.93 -6.39
C ARG A 373 -8.71 -21.75 -7.50
N MET A 374 -7.49 -22.20 -7.23
CA MET A 374 -6.78 -23.17 -8.04
C MET A 374 -6.65 -24.54 -7.36
N GLU A 375 -6.87 -25.59 -8.15
CA GLU A 375 -6.60 -26.99 -7.83
C GLU A 375 -5.28 -27.44 -8.48
N LEU A 376 -4.45 -28.10 -7.68
CA LEU A 376 -3.13 -28.57 -8.09
C LEU A 376 -3.09 -30.10 -8.26
N ASP A 377 -4.09 -30.83 -7.73
CA ASP A 377 -4.17 -32.27 -7.92
C ASP A 377 -4.80 -32.64 -9.28
N HIS A 378 -3.99 -33.28 -10.13
CA HIS A 378 -4.50 -34.13 -11.21
C HIS A 378 -4.77 -35.54 -10.67
N LEU A 379 -5.91 -35.76 -10.00
CA LEU A 379 -6.47 -37.11 -9.97
C LEU A 379 -7.22 -37.34 -11.28
N GLY A 380 -6.46 -37.61 -12.34
CA GLY A 380 -7.00 -38.38 -13.45
C GLY A 380 -7.48 -39.73 -12.91
N PRO A 381 -8.64 -40.26 -13.36
CA PRO A 381 -9.13 -41.54 -12.87
C PRO A 381 -8.08 -42.62 -13.15
N CYS A 382 -7.59 -43.28 -12.10
CA CYS A 382 -6.74 -44.45 -12.23
C CYS A 382 -7.46 -45.49 -13.10
N THR A 383 -6.87 -45.76 -14.27
CA THR A 383 -7.24 -46.86 -15.14
C THR A 383 -6.66 -48.16 -14.59
N CYS A 384 -7.50 -48.96 -13.95
CA CYS A 384 -7.31 -50.41 -13.83
C CYS A 384 -8.62 -51.10 -14.26
N GLY A 385 -8.63 -51.72 -15.45
CA GLY A 385 -9.73 -52.58 -15.91
C GLY A 385 -9.52 -54.05 -15.50
N PRO A 386 -10.19 -55.04 -16.12
CA PRO A 386 -11.50 -55.05 -16.78
C PRO A 386 -12.47 -56.09 -16.12
N LEU A 387 -13.78 -56.07 -16.45
CA LEU A 387 -14.66 -57.26 -16.59
C LEU A 387 -16.15 -56.82 -16.77
N GLY A 388 -16.83 -57.35 -17.79
CA GLY A 388 -18.29 -57.56 -17.75
C GLY A 388 -19.23 -56.81 -18.71
N SER A 389 -19.12 -57.07 -20.02
CA SER A 389 -20.23 -57.32 -21.00
C SER A 389 -21.61 -56.60 -20.93
N GLY A 390 -21.80 -55.57 -21.80
CA GLY A 390 -22.95 -55.28 -22.73
C GLY A 390 -24.39 -55.00 -22.22
N PRO A 391 -25.36 -54.53 -23.08
CA PRO A 391 -25.27 -53.86 -24.40
C PRO A 391 -26.14 -52.57 -24.61
N PHE A 392 -25.67 -51.70 -25.54
CA PHE A 392 -26.37 -50.88 -26.59
C PHE A 392 -27.40 -49.74 -26.29
N THR A 393 -26.92 -48.47 -26.39
CA THR A 393 -27.24 -47.32 -27.36
C THR A 393 -28.69 -46.92 -27.78
N PRO A 394 -28.93 -45.76 -28.49
CA PRO A 394 -28.42 -44.37 -28.41
C PRO A 394 -29.47 -43.25 -28.73
N HIS A 395 -29.17 -41.95 -28.49
CA HIS A 395 -29.56 -40.85 -29.42
C HIS A 395 -28.65 -39.59 -29.35
N ARG A 396 -28.49 -38.95 -30.53
CA ARG A 396 -27.52 -37.91 -31.01
C ARG A 396 -27.89 -36.47 -30.57
N ARG A 397 -26.96 -35.54 -30.25
CA ARG A 397 -26.04 -34.67 -31.06
C ARG A 397 -26.69 -33.65 -32.03
N HIS A 398 -26.41 -32.35 -31.81
CA HIS A 398 -25.97 -31.26 -32.74
C HIS A 398 -26.27 -29.85 -32.14
N LEU A 399 -25.59 -28.71 -32.35
CA LEU A 399 -24.64 -28.18 -33.34
C LEU A 399 -23.92 -26.90 -32.77
N TRP A 400 -22.80 -26.51 -33.37
CA TRP A 400 -22.04 -25.25 -33.18
C TRP A 400 -22.25 -24.28 -34.36
N GLU A 401 -22.05 -22.98 -34.08
CA GLU A 401 -21.73 -21.81 -34.94
C GLU A 401 -22.68 -21.35 -36.07
N LEU A 402 -23.10 -20.07 -35.99
CA LEU A 402 -23.14 -19.09 -37.10
C LEU A 402 -23.44 -17.65 -36.60
N ASP A 403 -22.69 -16.71 -37.19
CA ASP A 403 -22.99 -15.30 -37.49
C ASP A 403 -22.64 -14.11 -36.57
N ARG A 404 -21.58 -13.41 -37.03
CA ARG A 404 -21.26 -11.99 -36.91
C ARG A 404 -22.13 -11.13 -37.86
N MET A 405 -22.40 -9.89 -37.41
CA MET A 405 -22.62 -8.64 -38.16
C MET A 405 -23.86 -8.48 -39.07
N ARG A 406 -24.77 -7.56 -38.67
CA ARG A 406 -25.22 -6.37 -39.44
C ARG A 406 -26.39 -5.63 -38.74
N LEU A 407 -26.21 -4.35 -38.39
CA LEU A 407 -26.93 -3.17 -38.95
C LEU A 407 -26.94 -1.95 -38.01
N LEU A 408 -26.57 -0.81 -38.59
CA LEU A 408 -26.63 0.56 -38.09
C LEU A 408 -27.94 1.25 -38.55
N SER A 409 -28.42 2.18 -37.72
CA SER A 409 -28.99 3.51 -38.07
C SER A 409 -30.51 3.78 -37.94
N ARG A 410 -30.79 5.03 -37.50
CA ARG A 410 -32.01 5.88 -37.52
C ARG A 410 -33.01 5.75 -36.36
N CYS A 411 -33.62 6.82 -35.80
CA CYS A 411 -33.45 8.29 -35.87
C CYS A 411 -34.34 8.98 -34.79
N MET A 412 -33.87 10.14 -34.32
CA MET A 412 -34.49 11.34 -33.69
C MET A 412 -36.01 11.52 -33.39
N LYS A 413 -36.22 12.31 -32.29
CA LYS A 413 -37.33 13.25 -31.94
C LYS A 413 -38.63 12.61 -31.42
N THR A 414 -39.25 13.01 -30.31
CA THR A 414 -39.65 14.33 -29.76
C THR A 414 -39.64 14.26 -28.21
N GLY A 415 -39.51 15.28 -27.35
CA GLY A 415 -39.87 16.69 -27.38
C GLY A 415 -41.05 16.98 -26.43
N SER A 416 -40.78 17.45 -25.19
CA SER A 416 -41.57 18.46 -24.43
C SER A 416 -41.43 18.36 -22.88
N LEU A 417 -40.94 19.47 -22.28
CA LEU A 417 -41.23 20.00 -20.92
C LEU A 417 -42.63 20.68 -20.94
N PRO A 418 -43.18 21.36 -19.89
CA PRO A 418 -42.62 21.77 -18.59
C PRO A 418 -43.58 21.69 -17.36
N PHE A 419 -43.08 21.96 -16.15
CA PHE A 419 -43.82 22.73 -15.12
C PHE A 419 -42.86 23.52 -14.22
N SER A 420 -43.35 24.66 -13.75
CA SER A 420 -42.63 25.84 -13.24
C SER A 420 -42.97 26.17 -11.77
N CYS A 421 -42.24 27.16 -11.23
CA CYS A 421 -42.51 27.97 -10.02
C CYS A 421 -42.26 27.29 -8.66
N SER A 422 -41.71 27.91 -7.62
CA SER A 422 -41.60 29.33 -7.27
C SER A 422 -40.49 29.61 -6.24
N GLN A 423 -39.96 30.83 -6.26
CA GLN A 423 -39.11 31.43 -5.23
C GLN A 423 -39.80 31.49 -3.85
N ARG A 424 -39.01 31.41 -2.77
CA ARG A 424 -39.21 32.22 -1.55
C ARG A 424 -37.90 32.45 -0.81
N SER A 425 -37.62 33.73 -0.56
CA SER A 425 -36.55 34.22 0.32
C SER A 425 -37.05 34.27 1.77
N LEU A 426 -36.18 34.05 2.75
CA LEU A 426 -36.33 34.61 4.11
C LEU A 426 -34.94 34.94 4.67
N LYS A 427 -34.78 36.18 5.12
CA LYS A 427 -33.68 36.73 5.93
C LYS A 427 -34.07 36.66 7.41
N SER A 428 -33.09 36.41 8.29
CA SER A 428 -32.94 36.97 9.66
C SER A 428 -31.59 36.47 10.21
N SER A 429 -30.53 37.25 10.35
CA SER A 429 -30.19 38.22 11.42
C SER A 429 -30.33 37.69 12.86
N SER A 430 -29.21 37.44 13.52
CA SER A 430 -28.89 38.04 14.83
C SER A 430 -27.47 37.65 15.27
N ASP A 431 -26.70 38.69 15.60
CA ASP A 431 -25.41 38.68 16.26
C ASP A 431 -25.52 38.16 17.70
N VAL A 432 -24.56 37.34 18.16
CA VAL A 432 -24.01 37.38 19.53
C VAL A 432 -22.60 36.77 19.52
N ASP A 433 -21.62 37.57 19.94
CA ASP A 433 -20.28 37.22 20.45
C ASP A 433 -20.02 38.21 21.62
N PRO A 434 -19.00 38.09 22.48
CA PRO A 434 -18.10 36.96 22.79
C PRO A 434 -17.84 36.80 24.31
N ILE A 435 -17.31 35.66 24.77
CA ILE A 435 -16.52 35.60 26.02
C ILE A 435 -15.37 34.58 25.87
N ALA A 436 -14.14 35.05 26.01
CA ALA A 436 -12.93 34.24 26.17
C ALA A 436 -12.45 34.31 27.63
N PRO A 437 -11.83 33.24 28.18
CA PRO A 437 -10.95 33.37 29.32
C PRO A 437 -9.48 33.16 28.94
N ASP A 438 -8.71 34.12 29.42
CA ASP A 438 -7.27 34.26 29.51
C ASP A 438 -6.67 33.17 30.42
N TYR A 439 -5.57 32.53 30.01
CA TYR A 439 -4.78 31.65 30.87
C TYR A 439 -3.29 32.05 30.77
N SER A 440 -2.81 32.66 31.85
CA SER A 440 -1.41 32.96 32.09
C SER A 440 -0.71 31.75 32.72
N VAL A 441 0.47 31.41 32.19
CA VAL A 441 1.35 30.33 32.66
C VAL A 441 2.24 30.88 33.78
N LYS A 442 2.27 30.21 34.94
CA LYS A 442 3.28 30.43 35.99
C LYS A 442 4.33 29.33 35.93
N GLU A 443 5.58 29.75 35.81
CA GLU A 443 6.78 28.93 35.97
C GLU A 443 6.88 28.37 37.39
N ILE A 444 7.28 27.11 37.51
CA ILE A 444 7.71 26.50 38.78
C ILE A 444 9.16 26.06 38.58
N THR A 445 10.05 26.69 39.35
CA THR A 445 11.46 26.39 39.51
C THR A 445 11.65 25.12 40.35
N THR A 446 12.52 24.21 39.89
CA THR A 446 12.96 23.04 40.64
C THR A 446 14.22 23.35 41.44
N ASN A 447 14.20 23.05 42.74
CA ASN A 447 15.36 23.03 43.62
C ASN A 447 15.75 21.58 43.93
N THR A 448 17.03 21.29 43.79
CA THR A 448 17.75 20.05 44.11
C THR A 448 17.96 19.88 45.62
N GLN A 449 17.90 18.64 46.11
CA GLN A 449 18.75 18.16 47.22
C GLN A 449 18.72 16.62 47.35
N ASP A 450 19.90 16.06 47.59
CA ASP A 450 20.29 14.65 47.67
C ASP A 450 19.73 13.89 48.89
N SER A 451 19.61 12.56 48.78
CA SER A 451 19.99 11.62 49.84
C SER A 451 20.22 10.19 49.34
N GLU A 452 21.04 9.46 50.10
CA GLU A 452 21.90 8.33 49.76
C GLU A 452 21.25 6.94 49.58
N GLU A 453 21.94 6.15 48.74
CA GLU A 453 22.18 4.69 48.69
C GLU A 453 21.20 3.67 49.31
N GLU A 454 20.66 2.79 48.46
CA GLU A 454 20.54 1.34 48.76
C GLU A 454 20.85 0.50 47.50
N LYS A 455 21.89 -0.33 47.59
CA LYS A 455 22.35 -1.24 46.54
C LYS A 455 21.41 -2.43 46.42
N ASN A 456 20.81 -2.63 45.23
CA ASN A 456 20.27 -3.93 44.84
C ASN A 456 20.71 -4.30 43.41
N ASN A 457 21.19 -5.53 43.33
CA ASN A 457 21.91 -6.16 42.24
C ASN A 457 20.97 -6.43 41.06
N THR A 458 21.12 -5.71 39.94
CA THR A 458 20.41 -6.00 38.69
C THR A 458 21.37 -5.87 37.52
N SER A 459 21.45 -6.93 36.72
CA SER A 459 22.24 -7.02 35.49
C SER A 459 21.95 -5.85 34.56
N THR A 460 22.92 -4.98 34.36
CA THR A 460 22.89 -3.87 33.41
C THR A 460 22.74 -4.42 31.99
N GLN A 461 21.55 -4.25 31.40
CA GLN A 461 21.43 -4.15 29.96
C GLN A 461 22.05 -2.80 29.57
N GLU A 462 23.10 -2.82 28.77
CA GLU A 462 23.62 -1.62 28.11
C GLU A 462 22.51 -0.99 27.26
N ILE A 463 22.06 0.18 27.68
CA ILE A 463 21.18 1.05 26.91
C ILE A 463 22.08 1.69 25.85
N VAL A 464 21.91 1.26 24.59
CA VAL A 464 22.57 1.93 23.45
C VAL A 464 22.14 3.40 23.47
N SER A 465 23.14 4.29 23.49
CA SER A 465 22.91 5.73 23.53
C SER A 465 22.26 6.20 22.23
N PRO A 466 21.46 7.28 22.22
CA PRO A 466 20.89 7.86 21.00
C PRO A 466 21.92 8.37 19.98
N GLU A 467 23.22 8.27 20.28
CA GLU A 467 24.33 8.84 19.52
C GLU A 467 24.94 7.84 18.52
N ASP A 468 24.52 6.56 18.54
CA ASP A 468 25.08 5.50 17.69
C ASP A 468 24.30 5.24 16.37
N TYR A 469 23.53 6.22 15.88
CA TYR A 469 22.99 6.12 14.52
C TYR A 469 24.09 6.43 13.51
N ILE A 470 24.50 5.42 12.73
CA ILE A 470 25.36 5.62 11.56
C ILE A 470 24.61 6.55 10.60
N LYS A 471 25.10 7.78 10.43
CA LYS A 471 24.61 8.71 9.41
C LYS A 471 25.34 8.48 8.10
N HIS A 472 24.61 8.55 6.99
CA HIS A 472 25.16 8.35 5.65
C HIS A 472 25.61 9.71 5.09
N PRO A 473 26.92 9.94 4.88
CA PRO A 473 27.41 11.22 4.40
C PRO A 473 27.01 11.46 2.94
N LEU A 474 26.67 12.71 2.63
CA LEU A 474 26.45 13.20 1.28
C LEU A 474 27.77 13.66 0.67
N GLN A 475 27.84 13.65 -0.67
CA GLN A 475 29.02 14.11 -1.41
C GLN A 475 29.34 15.59 -1.15
N ASN A 476 28.28 16.41 -1.03
CA ASN A 476 28.36 17.83 -0.75
C ASN A 476 27.57 18.16 0.52
N ARG A 477 28.04 19.16 1.27
CA ARG A 477 27.23 19.82 2.30
C ARG A 477 26.28 20.81 1.63
N TRP A 478 25.05 20.87 2.09
CA TRP A 478 23.99 21.72 1.54
C TRP A 478 23.46 22.70 2.57
N ALA A 479 23.02 23.86 2.09
CA ALA A 479 22.42 24.94 2.87
C ALA A 479 21.01 25.24 2.33
N LEU A 480 20.00 25.10 3.20
CA LEU A 480 18.62 25.46 2.88
C LEU A 480 18.32 26.87 3.37
N TRP A 481 17.81 27.71 2.46
CA TRP A 481 17.42 29.08 2.71
C TRP A 481 15.92 29.27 2.49
N PHE A 482 15.35 30.21 3.22
CA PHE A 482 13.98 30.68 3.05
C PHE A 482 13.98 32.16 2.71
N PHE A 483 13.28 32.51 1.64
CA PHE A 483 13.01 33.88 1.28
C PHE A 483 11.55 34.20 1.55
N LYS A 484 11.28 35.32 2.22
CA LYS A 484 9.93 35.87 2.36
C LYS A 484 9.92 37.31 1.88
N ASN A 485 9.17 37.60 0.82
CA ASN A 485 9.08 38.95 0.28
C ASN A 485 8.35 39.90 1.24
N ASP A 486 9.10 40.58 2.10
CA ASP A 486 8.62 41.71 2.90
C ASP A 486 9.12 43.01 2.26
N LYS A 487 8.17 43.81 1.75
CA LYS A 487 8.47 45.06 1.03
C LYS A 487 9.15 46.12 1.91
N SER A 488 9.13 45.96 3.23
CA SER A 488 9.79 46.88 4.16
C SER A 488 11.29 46.61 4.33
N LYS A 489 11.80 45.51 3.78
CA LYS A 489 13.18 45.05 3.95
C LYS A 489 13.93 45.01 2.62
N THR A 490 15.25 45.09 2.70
CA THR A 490 16.13 44.80 1.55
C THR A 490 15.97 43.35 1.12
N TRP A 491 16.34 43.04 -0.13
CA TRP A 491 16.28 41.67 -0.64
C TRP A 491 17.10 40.70 0.22
N GLN A 492 18.31 41.10 0.62
CA GLN A 492 19.19 40.31 1.47
C GLN A 492 18.56 40.05 2.84
N ALA A 493 17.90 41.06 3.44
CA ALA A 493 17.23 40.89 4.74
C ALA A 493 15.96 40.02 4.67
N ASN A 494 15.45 39.76 3.48
CA ASN A 494 14.33 38.84 3.23
C ASN A 494 14.76 37.39 3.07
N LEU A 495 16.05 37.13 2.86
CA LEU A 495 16.65 35.81 2.74
C LEU A 495 17.21 35.37 4.10
N ARG A 496 16.90 34.15 4.54
CA ARG A 496 17.33 33.59 5.82
C ARG A 496 17.83 32.17 5.64
N LEU A 497 19.00 31.86 6.19
CA LEU A 497 19.48 30.49 6.30
C LEU A 497 18.61 29.74 7.32
N ILE A 498 18.09 28.58 6.94
CA ILE A 498 17.31 27.71 7.83
C ILE A 498 18.24 26.73 8.52
N SER A 499 18.97 25.93 7.74
CA SER A 499 19.83 24.88 8.25
C SER A 499 20.87 24.47 7.20
N LYS A 500 21.91 23.78 7.66
CA LYS A 500 22.92 23.13 6.84
C LYS A 500 22.98 21.64 7.19
N PHE A 501 23.17 20.78 6.20
CA PHE A 501 23.26 19.33 6.39
C PHE A 501 24.24 18.70 5.40
N ASP A 502 24.85 17.61 5.80
CA ASP A 502 25.82 16.83 5.02
C ASP A 502 25.57 15.32 5.13
N THR A 503 24.39 14.92 5.62
CA THR A 503 23.98 13.50 5.71
C THR A 503 22.56 13.29 5.18
N VAL A 504 22.27 12.06 4.76
CA VAL A 504 20.93 11.65 4.27
C VAL A 504 19.88 11.79 5.37
N GLU A 505 20.21 11.40 6.61
CA GLU A 505 19.32 11.49 7.76
C GLU A 505 19.00 12.95 8.10
N ASP A 506 20.00 13.84 8.07
CA ASP A 506 19.78 15.26 8.37
C ASP A 506 18.98 15.96 7.27
N PHE A 507 19.15 15.54 6.00
CA PHE A 507 18.28 15.98 4.90
C PHE A 507 16.82 15.60 5.17
N TRP A 508 16.53 14.34 5.46
CA TRP A 508 15.16 13.88 5.72
C TRP A 508 14.59 14.46 7.01
N ALA A 509 15.41 14.61 8.05
CA ALA A 509 15.02 15.30 9.27
C ALA A 509 14.61 16.74 8.95
N LEU A 510 15.41 17.49 8.20
CA LEU A 510 15.06 18.86 7.82
C LEU A 510 13.79 18.89 6.94
N TYR A 511 13.74 18.08 5.87
CA TYR A 511 12.65 18.09 4.90
C TYR A 511 11.29 17.76 5.57
N ASN A 512 11.27 16.80 6.50
CA ASN A 512 10.06 16.40 7.22
C ASN A 512 9.58 17.45 8.25
N HIS A 513 10.41 18.43 8.61
CA HIS A 513 10.08 19.48 9.59
C HIS A 513 9.84 20.86 8.97
N ILE A 514 10.15 21.05 7.69
CA ILE A 514 9.78 22.27 6.95
C ILE A 514 8.40 22.13 6.31
N GLN A 515 7.77 23.27 6.06
CA GLN A 515 6.46 23.31 5.41
C GLN A 515 6.60 22.92 3.93
N LEU A 516 5.64 22.14 3.40
CA LEU A 516 5.60 21.82 1.97
C LEU A 516 5.54 23.10 1.11
N SER A 517 6.22 23.07 -0.04
CA SER A 517 6.30 24.20 -0.98
C SER A 517 4.93 24.69 -1.41
N SER A 518 3.97 23.80 -1.65
CA SER A 518 2.59 24.13 -2.01
C SER A 518 1.82 24.89 -0.94
N ASN A 519 2.23 24.76 0.32
CA ASN A 519 1.60 25.41 1.47
C ASN A 519 2.22 26.78 1.78
N LEU A 520 3.36 27.14 1.16
CA LEU A 520 3.96 28.45 1.38
C LEU A 520 3.04 29.60 0.94
N MET A 521 3.14 30.72 1.66
CA MET A 521 2.47 31.95 1.25
C MET A 521 3.04 32.45 -0.09
N SER A 522 2.18 32.99 -0.95
CA SER A 522 2.61 33.60 -2.21
C SER A 522 3.62 34.72 -1.95
N GLY A 523 4.76 34.65 -2.64
CA GLY A 523 5.91 35.55 -2.43
C GLY A 523 7.00 34.96 -1.54
N CYS A 524 6.87 33.71 -1.10
CA CYS A 524 7.92 32.98 -0.40
C CYS A 524 8.64 32.00 -1.34
N ASP A 525 9.91 31.72 -1.03
CA ASP A 525 10.77 30.79 -1.76
C ASP A 525 11.53 29.88 -0.80
N TYR A 526 11.80 28.65 -1.24
CA TYR A 526 12.89 27.84 -0.69
C TYR A 526 14.04 27.77 -1.69
N CYS A 527 15.27 27.80 -1.18
CA CYS A 527 16.48 27.69 -1.97
C CYS A 527 17.41 26.66 -1.32
N LEU A 528 17.77 25.58 -2.01
CA LEU A 528 18.78 24.63 -1.55
C LEU A 528 20.05 24.79 -2.40
N PHE A 529 21.15 25.17 -1.78
CA PHE A 529 22.43 25.42 -2.48
C PHE A 529 23.56 24.67 -1.80
N LYS A 530 24.61 24.32 -2.55
CA LYS A 530 25.84 23.80 -1.94
C LYS A 530 26.36 24.80 -0.91
N ASP A 531 26.83 24.31 0.23
CA ASP A 531 27.28 25.18 1.31
C ASP A 531 28.43 26.09 0.82
N GLY A 532 28.34 27.39 1.16
CA GLY A 532 29.24 28.42 0.66
C GLY A 532 28.81 29.10 -0.64
N ILE A 533 27.69 28.71 -1.25
CA ILE A 533 27.07 29.42 -2.39
C ILE A 533 25.77 30.09 -1.92
N GLU A 534 25.69 31.41 -2.07
CA GLU A 534 24.47 32.16 -1.74
C GLU A 534 23.45 32.07 -2.90
N PRO A 535 22.13 31.97 -2.63
CA PRO A 535 21.10 31.85 -3.66
C PRO A 535 20.79 33.20 -4.33
N MET A 536 21.83 33.87 -4.83
CA MET A 536 21.79 35.18 -5.47
C MET A 536 22.65 35.20 -6.74
N TRP A 537 22.29 36.07 -7.68
CA TRP A 537 22.97 36.13 -8.99
C TRP A 537 24.36 36.72 -8.89
N GLU A 538 24.60 37.56 -7.90
CA GLU A 538 25.87 38.23 -7.63
C GLU A 538 26.93 37.30 -7.04
N ASP A 539 26.53 36.13 -6.53
CA ASP A 539 27.46 35.14 -6.01
C ASP A 539 28.46 34.71 -7.11
N GLU A 540 29.74 34.63 -6.75
CA GLU A 540 30.84 34.34 -7.68
C GLU A 540 30.63 33.03 -8.46
N ARG A 541 29.97 32.03 -7.86
CA ARG A 541 29.67 30.74 -8.48
C ARG A 541 28.43 30.79 -9.37
N ASN A 542 27.52 31.74 -9.15
CA ASN A 542 26.27 31.87 -9.91
C ASN A 542 26.34 32.90 -11.03
N LYS A 543 27.20 33.93 -10.94
CA LYS A 543 27.17 35.11 -11.83
C LYS A 543 27.42 34.82 -13.30
N ARG A 544 28.24 33.79 -13.60
CA ARG A 544 28.50 33.30 -14.96
C ARG A 544 27.56 32.16 -15.38
N GLY A 545 26.65 31.77 -14.50
CA GLY A 545 25.78 30.64 -14.65
C GLY A 545 24.45 30.94 -15.32
N GLY A 546 23.53 30.02 -15.11
CA GLY A 546 22.16 30.14 -15.54
C GLY A 546 21.27 29.13 -14.84
N ARG A 547 20.04 29.00 -15.33
CA ARG A 547 19.06 28.11 -14.73
C ARG A 547 18.18 27.40 -15.74
N TRP A 548 17.93 26.11 -15.49
CA TRP A 548 16.81 25.39 -16.09
C TRP A 548 15.53 25.80 -15.37
N LEU A 549 14.47 26.12 -16.12
CA LEU A 549 13.23 26.65 -15.56
C LEU A 549 12.02 25.81 -15.92
N ILE A 550 11.26 25.40 -14.90
CA ILE A 550 9.95 24.78 -15.02
C ILE A 550 8.93 25.72 -14.41
N THR A 551 7.83 25.94 -15.15
CA THR A 551 6.72 26.78 -14.68
C THR A 551 5.48 25.92 -14.52
N LEU A 552 4.87 25.98 -13.35
CA LEU A 552 3.64 25.28 -13.01
C LEU A 552 2.50 26.28 -12.91
N SER A 553 1.35 25.93 -13.51
CA SER A 553 0.13 26.70 -13.30
C SER A 553 -0.38 26.54 -11.86
N LYS A 554 -1.23 27.46 -11.41
CA LYS A 554 -1.86 27.37 -10.07
C LYS A 554 -2.67 26.07 -9.89
N GLN A 555 -3.22 25.52 -10.97
CA GLN A 555 -3.96 24.25 -10.95
C GLN A 555 -3.02 23.07 -10.65
N GLN A 556 -1.80 23.11 -11.19
CA GLN A 556 -0.78 22.08 -10.99
C GLN A 556 -0.13 22.15 -9.60
N ARG A 557 -0.25 23.26 -8.86
CA ARG A 557 0.37 23.40 -7.53
C ARG A 557 0.07 22.24 -6.58
N ARG A 558 -1.18 21.80 -6.52
CA ARG A 558 -1.61 20.73 -5.59
C ARG A 558 -1.18 19.34 -6.01
N ALA A 559 -0.90 19.12 -7.30
CA ALA A 559 -0.58 17.80 -7.84
C ALA A 559 0.92 17.63 -8.11
N ASP A 560 1.60 18.69 -8.54
CA ASP A 560 2.95 18.60 -9.10
C ASP A 560 4.01 19.36 -8.30
N LEU A 561 3.69 20.45 -7.59
CA LEU A 561 4.72 21.34 -7.02
C LEU A 561 5.58 20.65 -5.96
N ASP A 562 4.95 19.97 -5.00
CA ASP A 562 5.68 19.31 -3.91
C ASP A 562 6.49 18.13 -4.42
N ARG A 563 5.91 17.32 -5.31
CA ARG A 563 6.59 16.20 -5.97
C ARG A 563 7.78 16.70 -6.78
N PHE A 564 7.58 17.68 -7.66
CA PHE A 564 8.68 18.22 -8.47
C PHE A 564 9.76 18.83 -7.59
N TRP A 565 9.39 19.55 -6.53
CA TRP A 565 10.38 20.11 -5.62
C TRP A 565 11.20 19.02 -4.92
N LEU A 566 10.55 17.98 -4.39
CA LEU A 566 11.25 16.86 -3.76
C LEU A 566 12.19 16.16 -4.74
N GLU A 567 11.72 15.83 -5.94
CA GLU A 567 12.56 15.22 -6.98
C GLU A 567 13.76 16.11 -7.35
N THR A 568 13.56 17.43 -7.45
CA THR A 568 14.67 18.38 -7.63
C THR A 568 15.68 18.28 -6.49
N LEU A 569 15.24 18.24 -5.24
CA LEU A 569 16.14 18.12 -4.09
C LEU A 569 16.90 16.79 -4.10
N LEU A 570 16.23 15.68 -4.43
CA LEU A 570 16.84 14.35 -4.54
C LEU A 570 17.87 14.29 -5.67
N CYS A 571 17.62 14.96 -6.80
CA CYS A 571 18.62 15.08 -7.87
C CYS A 571 19.89 15.82 -7.40
N LEU A 572 19.73 16.84 -6.56
CA LEU A 572 20.84 17.62 -6.01
C LEU A 572 21.63 16.78 -4.99
N VAL A 573 20.98 16.34 -3.90
CA VAL A 573 21.68 15.66 -2.81
C VAL A 573 22.18 14.26 -3.19
N GLY A 574 21.54 13.63 -4.19
CA GLY A 574 21.92 12.34 -4.73
C GLY A 574 22.91 12.40 -5.90
N GLU A 575 23.39 13.59 -6.29
CA GLU A 575 24.34 13.79 -7.40
C GLU A 575 23.88 13.11 -8.70
N ALA A 576 22.60 13.31 -9.05
CA ALA A 576 21.95 12.56 -10.14
C ALA A 576 22.42 12.95 -11.55
N PHE A 577 23.34 13.91 -11.69
CA PHE A 577 23.83 14.43 -12.98
C PHE A 577 25.24 13.89 -13.32
N ASP A 578 25.62 12.76 -12.73
CA ASP A 578 26.89 12.10 -12.95
C ASP A 578 28.09 13.08 -12.77
N ASP A 579 29.07 13.02 -13.67
CA ASP A 579 30.26 13.88 -13.69
C ASP A 579 29.93 15.39 -13.82
N HIS A 580 28.69 15.74 -14.18
CA HIS A 580 28.24 17.13 -14.31
C HIS A 580 27.58 17.68 -13.05
N SER A 581 27.49 16.89 -11.97
CA SER A 581 26.89 17.36 -10.71
C SER A 581 27.71 18.49 -10.05
N ASP A 582 29.01 18.59 -10.35
CA ASP A 582 29.87 19.70 -9.94
C ASP A 582 29.50 21.04 -10.59
N ASP A 583 28.91 21.01 -11.79
CA ASP A 583 28.43 22.20 -12.47
C ASP A 583 27.13 22.75 -11.86
N VAL A 584 26.46 22.02 -10.96
CA VAL A 584 25.23 22.44 -10.27
C VAL A 584 25.55 23.21 -8.98
N CYS A 585 24.96 24.39 -8.85
CA CYS A 585 25.10 25.26 -7.67
C CYS A 585 23.99 25.00 -6.64
N GLY A 586 22.76 24.79 -7.10
CA GLY A 586 21.59 24.68 -6.24
C GLY A 586 20.27 24.75 -7.00
N ALA A 587 19.17 24.82 -6.25
CA ALA A 587 17.83 24.91 -6.79
C ALA A 587 16.94 25.87 -5.99
N VAL A 588 15.94 26.43 -6.66
CA VAL A 588 14.98 27.38 -6.10
C VAL A 588 13.57 26.99 -6.49
N VAL A 589 12.65 27.01 -5.52
CA VAL A 589 11.21 26.97 -5.76
C VAL A 589 10.59 28.31 -5.39
N ASN A 590 9.87 28.91 -6.34
CA ASN A 590 9.18 30.18 -6.17
C ASN A 590 7.67 30.01 -6.16
N VAL A 591 7.04 30.37 -5.04
CA VAL A 591 5.58 30.31 -4.91
C VAL A 591 4.99 31.68 -5.21
N ARG A 592 4.17 31.81 -6.26
CA ARG A 592 3.61 33.10 -6.68
C ARG A 592 2.12 33.02 -6.97
N ALA A 593 1.43 34.15 -6.99
CA ALA A 593 -0.01 34.19 -7.21
C ALA A 593 -0.44 33.72 -8.62
N LYS A 594 0.42 33.93 -9.63
CA LYS A 594 0.13 33.64 -11.05
C LYS A 594 0.62 32.27 -11.54
N GLY A 595 1.30 31.50 -10.70
CA GLY A 595 1.95 30.25 -11.06
C GLY A 595 3.32 30.13 -10.43
N ASP A 596 3.78 28.91 -10.24
CA ASP A 596 4.99 28.59 -9.50
C ASP A 596 6.13 28.27 -10.43
N LYS A 597 7.36 28.40 -9.93
CA LYS A 597 8.56 28.12 -10.70
C LYS A 597 9.49 27.24 -9.89
N ILE A 598 10.10 26.26 -10.55
CA ILE A 598 11.22 25.49 -9.99
C ILE A 598 12.39 25.68 -10.94
N SER A 599 13.58 25.91 -10.39
CA SER A 599 14.78 26.07 -11.19
C SER A 599 16.02 25.43 -10.58
N ILE A 600 16.82 24.76 -11.41
CA ILE A 600 18.19 24.30 -11.07
C ILE A 600 19.17 25.32 -11.63
N TRP A 601 20.12 25.74 -10.81
CA TRP A 601 21.13 26.74 -11.12
C TRP A 601 22.47 26.06 -11.34
N THR A 602 23.21 26.50 -12.36
CA THR A 602 24.52 25.96 -12.72
C THR A 602 25.58 27.07 -12.72
N THR A 603 26.86 26.68 -12.69
CA THR A 603 27.97 27.60 -12.43
C THR A 603 28.43 28.39 -13.64
N ASP A 604 28.43 27.79 -14.84
CA ASP A 604 28.88 28.42 -16.08
C ASP A 604 27.93 28.05 -17.22
N PHE A 605 27.33 29.05 -17.89
CA PHE A 605 26.46 28.79 -19.05
C PHE A 605 27.22 28.42 -20.34
N GLU A 606 28.54 28.57 -20.38
CA GLU A 606 29.36 28.27 -21.57
C GLU A 606 29.68 26.78 -21.70
N ASN A 607 29.58 26.01 -20.61
CA ASN A 607 29.72 24.55 -20.60
C ASN A 607 28.46 23.89 -21.17
N LYS A 608 28.28 23.99 -22.49
CA LYS A 608 27.08 23.52 -23.20
C LYS A 608 26.78 22.05 -22.94
N ASP A 609 27.80 21.20 -22.92
CA ASP A 609 27.63 19.76 -22.77
C ASP A 609 27.05 19.41 -21.40
N ALA A 610 27.62 19.97 -20.33
CA ALA A 610 27.09 19.82 -18.98
C ALA A 610 25.65 20.35 -18.87
N ILE A 611 25.37 21.54 -19.39
CA ILE A 611 24.05 22.18 -19.27
C ILE A 611 22.97 21.36 -19.97
N VAL A 612 23.23 20.88 -21.18
CA VAL A 612 22.27 20.09 -21.95
C VAL A 612 22.04 18.74 -21.26
N HIS A 613 23.11 18.09 -20.79
CA HIS A 613 23.02 16.84 -20.05
C HIS A 613 22.18 17.00 -18.77
N ILE A 614 22.50 17.99 -17.92
CA ILE A 614 21.75 18.32 -16.70
C ILE A 614 20.27 18.55 -17.04
N GLY A 615 19.98 19.27 -18.13
CA GLY A 615 18.61 19.53 -18.57
C GLY A 615 17.85 18.25 -18.95
N GLN A 616 18.49 17.35 -19.70
CA GLN A 616 17.89 16.08 -20.13
C GLN A 616 17.58 15.18 -18.94
N VAL A 617 18.59 14.95 -18.10
CA VAL A 617 18.43 14.14 -16.88
C VAL A 617 17.37 14.75 -15.97
N TYR A 618 17.37 16.06 -15.80
CA TYR A 618 16.38 16.74 -14.96
C TYR A 618 14.95 16.58 -15.48
N LYS A 619 14.76 16.72 -16.80
CA LYS A 619 13.46 16.53 -17.45
C LYS A 619 12.95 15.10 -17.27
N ASP A 620 13.84 14.12 -17.45
CA ASP A 620 13.52 12.70 -17.31
C ASP A 620 13.18 12.34 -15.87
N ARG A 621 13.97 12.81 -14.89
CA ARG A 621 13.73 12.58 -13.45
C ARG A 621 12.39 13.14 -12.98
N LEU A 622 11.97 14.29 -13.48
CA LEU A 622 10.67 14.86 -13.15
C LEU A 622 9.49 14.14 -13.82
N GLY A 623 9.75 13.24 -14.78
CA GLY A 623 8.72 12.59 -15.58
C GLY A 623 7.97 13.58 -16.48
N VAL A 624 8.63 14.67 -16.89
CA VAL A 624 8.04 15.65 -17.79
C VAL A 624 7.94 15.02 -19.18
N PRO A 625 6.76 14.99 -19.82
CA PRO A 625 6.59 14.32 -21.10
C PRO A 625 7.60 14.82 -22.15
N PRO A 626 8.16 13.96 -23.03
CA PRO A 626 9.19 14.36 -24.00
C PRO A 626 8.81 15.57 -24.88
N LYS A 627 7.51 15.70 -25.18
CA LYS A 627 6.93 16.81 -25.96
C LYS A 627 6.95 18.18 -25.26
N VAL A 628 7.13 18.22 -23.94
CA VAL A 628 7.15 19.47 -23.16
C VAL A 628 8.58 19.97 -23.14
N ILE A 629 8.81 21.14 -23.73
CA ILE A 629 10.13 21.76 -23.79
C ILE A 629 10.37 22.54 -22.51
N ILE A 630 11.50 22.29 -21.85
CA ILE A 630 12.00 23.15 -20.76
C ILE A 630 13.13 24.04 -21.30
N GLY A 631 13.31 25.21 -20.69
CA GLY A 631 14.23 26.24 -21.18
C GLY A 631 15.31 26.60 -20.18
N TYR A 632 16.52 26.81 -20.68
CA TYR A 632 17.65 27.30 -19.91
C TYR A 632 17.89 28.79 -20.17
N GLN A 633 18.06 29.57 -19.10
CA GLN A 633 18.25 31.02 -19.16
C GLN A 633 19.53 31.41 -18.42
N SER A 634 20.41 32.21 -19.02
CA SER A 634 21.57 32.72 -18.28
C SER A 634 21.16 33.76 -17.23
N HIS A 635 21.91 33.83 -16.14
CA HIS A 635 21.67 34.83 -15.10
C HIS A 635 21.90 36.24 -15.62
N THR A 636 22.91 36.45 -16.46
CA THR A 636 23.19 37.73 -17.12
C THR A 636 22.02 38.27 -17.95
N ASP A 637 21.32 37.40 -18.68
CA ASP A 637 20.19 37.78 -19.55
C ASP A 637 18.89 38.00 -18.76
N THR A 638 18.79 37.43 -17.56
CA THR A 638 17.61 37.54 -16.68
C THR A 638 17.75 38.65 -15.65
N ALA A 639 18.97 39.01 -15.25
CA ALA A 639 19.22 40.04 -14.26
C ALA A 639 18.86 41.46 -14.69
N THR A 640 18.90 41.73 -16.00
CA THR A 640 18.75 43.08 -16.57
C THR A 640 17.35 43.37 -17.13
N LYS A 641 16.41 42.40 -17.13
CA LYS A 641 15.11 42.53 -17.81
C LYS A 641 13.92 42.24 -16.88
N SER A 642 13.07 43.24 -16.67
CA SER A 642 11.78 43.14 -15.98
C SER A 642 10.63 42.95 -16.98
N GLY A 643 10.49 41.75 -17.56
CA GLY A 643 9.40 41.41 -18.50
C GLY A 643 9.48 39.97 -19.02
N SER A 644 8.36 39.40 -19.48
CA SER A 644 8.17 37.97 -19.79
C SER A 644 8.83 37.44 -21.08
N THR A 645 9.98 37.98 -21.49
CA THR A 645 10.62 37.66 -22.78
C THR A 645 12.13 37.50 -22.66
N THR A 646 12.58 36.70 -21.69
CA THR A 646 13.96 36.19 -21.69
C THR A 646 14.06 35.04 -22.69
N LYS A 647 14.96 35.14 -23.67
CA LYS A 647 15.21 34.08 -24.66
C LYS A 647 15.95 32.93 -23.98
N ASN A 648 15.49 31.70 -24.21
CA ASN A 648 16.22 30.51 -23.74
C ASN A 648 17.50 30.34 -24.57
N LYS A 649 18.63 30.11 -23.89
CA LYS A 649 19.91 29.78 -24.55
C LYS A 649 19.94 28.33 -25.02
N PHE A 650 19.39 27.44 -24.20
CA PHE A 650 19.26 26.01 -24.51
C PHE A 650 17.84 25.53 -24.20
N VAL A 651 17.42 24.45 -24.87
CA VAL A 651 16.13 23.80 -24.70
C VAL A 651 16.32 22.28 -24.77
N VAL A 652 15.53 21.54 -24.00
CA VAL A 652 15.53 20.08 -23.96
C VAL A 652 14.13 19.49 -23.84
#